data_AF-A0AAD5TU63-F1
#
_entry.id   AF-A0AAD5TU63-F1
#
_cell.length_a   1.000
_cell.length_b   1.000
_cell.length_c   1.000
_cell.angle_alpha   90.00
_cell.angle_beta   90.00
_cell.angle_gamma   90.00
#
_symmetry.space_group_name_H-M   'P 1'
#
loop_
_entity.id
_entity.type
_entity.pdbx_description
1 polymer ?
#
loop_
_entity_poly.entity_id
_entity_poly.type
_entity_poly.pdbx_seq_one_letter_code
_entity_poly.pdbx_strand_id
1 'polypeptide(L)'
;MSATTQGPPVITPPTSPTRSKSGPEPTMNSAGIKRVSQEHHQIDQPAFEQAAATFHSAHDVLSAPEGEDRAPYHHADDEVVRAATGEKVEFHPSVAPATGTPSAPIATAREALSFADVHNIKPPVEVVAAGGDLARAYAEEMEQEQEDEDRDRDQERDQDQDQDQDEQDRDRDAAEKVKARAEHLLHDVHYRVGQDICESEAGPAWNVSQRVDRSKYHPEIQYISGFSNGNETTDPIVLKLHVASEDVQIQFQWLKGALYRNGPGLFDIEYKQKRTVKILSFEHWFDGLPLVHRFEIDFENEKVEYRSRFTARTLEDLTRMNADKGNFSETTGGVGGLGISRMGADPSAACAIHPNFPLGRGNSTSQPHLVLSSQSSILQEIDPVTLIPKHAFKYENINPAFKGTVAGTIPRRDPVKNVLVNFTMDVGIAGNAKYTFFELPEVESFNPPGYTIASVTASPTAAHSFALTANYIVLIVYPYTSTWRTGLKKLNPFRNENSTSSVTEDLYFDPEGNTTFHVIDRNRREEIAVFRTSPLFALSIINASENPAQQTVTIDLNAYDSDDILRCWSLQNLRTANMPPFPAATVRRYVLEKIPEESTVYKIDKKKLPMPYYTHRTDYTLEFPVINPSKIMQQHRYAWGLSISPAKRASTNVLWDTIVKADLDEKSKKEWSADGCYPSEPVMVPSPWNNEQETGGEDRGVVLSVVLDGPRNSSFLLMLDADSMTEIARANLPFHIPFGVHGEWVNQLHA
;
A
#
# COMPACT_ATOMS: atom_id res chain seq x y z
N MET A 1 49.84 1.33 -42.83
CA MET A 1 50.64 2.54 -42.52
C MET A 1 50.11 3.08 -41.20
N SER A 2 50.83 2.85 -40.11
CA SER A 2 50.35 3.04 -38.74
C SER A 2 51.40 3.84 -37.96
N ALA A 3 50.98 4.97 -37.39
CA ALA A 3 51.79 5.78 -36.50
C ALA A 3 50.97 6.15 -35.24
N THR A 4 51.66 5.97 -34.12
CA THR A 4 51.39 6.19 -32.70
C THR A 4 51.11 7.64 -32.28
N THR A 5 50.42 7.83 -31.15
CA THR A 5 50.76 8.71 -29.97
C THR A 5 49.65 8.64 -28.90
N GLN A 6 49.87 8.06 -27.71
CA GLN A 6 50.24 8.69 -26.41
C GLN A 6 49.18 9.61 -25.75
N GLY A 7 48.76 9.26 -24.53
CA GLY A 7 47.85 10.04 -23.67
C GLY A 7 48.56 10.80 -22.53
N PRO A 8 47.83 11.54 -21.65
CA PRO A 8 48.41 12.31 -20.55
C PRO A 8 48.09 11.77 -19.14
N PRO A 9 48.80 12.24 -18.08
CA PRO A 9 49.07 11.47 -16.87
C PRO A 9 48.27 11.87 -15.61
N VAL A 10 48.33 10.95 -14.63
CA VAL A 10 47.81 11.02 -13.25
C VAL A 10 48.70 11.88 -12.36
N ILE A 11 48.12 12.73 -11.49
CA ILE A 11 48.80 13.37 -10.35
C ILE A 11 47.85 13.40 -9.13
N THR A 12 48.33 12.92 -7.98
CA THR A 12 47.81 13.16 -6.62
C THR A 12 48.97 13.63 -5.71
N PRO A 13 48.75 13.99 -4.43
CA PRO A 13 48.65 15.35 -3.86
C PRO A 13 49.86 15.74 -2.96
N PRO A 14 49.85 16.89 -2.26
CA PRO A 14 50.15 16.82 -0.82
C PRO A 14 49.46 17.86 0.12
N THR A 15 49.00 17.33 1.26
CA THR A 15 49.08 17.78 2.68
C THR A 15 49.38 19.25 3.08
N SER A 16 48.54 19.77 3.99
CA SER A 16 48.75 20.88 4.97
C SER A 16 49.83 20.53 6.04
N PRO A 17 50.44 21.46 6.83
CA PRO A 17 49.80 22.42 7.78
C PRO A 17 50.51 23.82 7.85
N THR A 18 50.06 24.90 8.50
CA THR A 18 50.03 25.17 9.96
C THR A 18 49.54 26.61 10.26
N ARG A 19 49.20 26.83 11.54
CA ARG A 19 48.49 27.92 12.24
C ARG A 19 49.38 29.15 12.60
N SER A 20 48.83 30.37 12.57
CA SER A 20 49.25 31.46 13.50
C SER A 20 48.17 32.52 13.74
N LYS A 21 47.95 32.87 15.01
CA LYS A 21 47.05 33.91 15.54
C LYS A 21 47.75 35.28 15.59
N SER A 22 47.01 36.39 15.37
CA SER A 22 47.10 37.64 16.15
C SER A 22 46.13 38.72 15.63
N GLY A 23 45.37 39.34 16.53
CA GLY A 23 44.87 40.73 16.40
C GLY A 23 45.71 41.65 17.31
N PRO A 24 45.34 42.92 17.62
CA PRO A 24 44.11 43.67 17.31
C PRO A 24 44.32 45.09 16.69
N GLU A 25 43.19 45.79 16.44
CA GLU A 25 42.89 47.22 16.10
C GLU A 25 43.79 48.36 16.68
N PRO A 26 43.62 49.70 16.39
CA PRO A 26 42.48 50.45 15.78
C PRO A 26 42.84 51.62 14.82
N THR A 27 41.84 52.27 14.18
CA THR A 27 41.55 53.73 14.32
C THR A 27 40.41 54.23 13.41
N MET A 28 39.58 55.10 14.00
CA MET A 28 38.44 55.84 13.46
C MET A 28 38.84 56.89 12.40
N ASN A 29 37.92 57.21 11.48
CA ASN A 29 37.42 58.59 11.38
C ASN A 29 36.08 58.69 10.65
N SER A 30 35.33 59.71 11.07
CA SER A 30 33.89 59.93 10.94
C SER A 30 33.54 61.09 9.99
N ALA A 31 32.23 61.34 9.88
CA ALA A 31 31.50 62.47 9.26
C ALA A 31 31.06 62.25 7.80
N GLY A 32 29.80 62.50 7.40
CA GLY A 32 28.64 63.01 8.11
C GLY A 32 27.55 63.48 7.11
N ILE A 33 26.35 62.91 7.24
CA ILE A 33 25.01 63.53 7.23
C ILE A 33 24.59 64.47 6.07
N LYS A 34 23.49 64.11 5.36
CA LYS A 34 22.25 64.92 5.30
C LYS A 34 21.03 64.15 4.74
N ARG A 35 19.92 64.22 5.48
CA ARG A 35 18.51 63.88 5.15
C ARG A 35 17.83 65.05 4.39
N VAL A 36 16.74 64.76 3.66
CA VAL A 36 15.44 65.50 3.47
C VAL A 36 14.65 64.67 2.42
N SER A 37 13.60 63.89 2.70
CA SER A 37 12.16 64.10 3.03
C SER A 37 11.18 63.78 1.86
N GLN A 38 10.07 63.17 2.25
CA GLN A 38 8.85 62.63 1.59
C GLN A 38 8.18 63.39 0.42
N GLU A 39 7.50 62.60 -0.47
CA GLU A 39 6.08 62.67 -0.92
C GLU A 39 5.81 61.45 -1.86
N HIS A 40 5.07 60.40 -1.47
CA HIS A 40 3.64 60.09 -1.69
C HIS A 40 3.06 60.24 -3.12
N HIS A 41 2.89 59.11 -3.82
CA HIS A 41 1.64 58.75 -4.52
C HIS A 41 1.51 57.22 -4.68
N GLN A 42 0.26 56.77 -4.71
CA GLN A 42 -0.26 55.46 -4.32
C GLN A 42 -0.97 54.78 -5.52
N ILE A 43 -1.40 53.51 -5.34
CA ILE A 43 -2.44 52.73 -6.09
C ILE A 43 -1.88 51.84 -7.23
N ASP A 44 -2.13 50.51 -7.35
CA ASP A 44 -3.21 49.62 -6.84
C ASP A 44 -2.77 48.14 -6.64
N GLN A 45 -3.32 47.47 -5.63
CA GLN A 45 -3.40 45.99 -5.48
C GLN A 45 -4.85 45.64 -5.08
N PRO A 46 -5.51 44.63 -5.66
CA PRO A 46 -6.85 44.26 -5.24
C PRO A 46 -6.86 43.29 -4.04
N ALA A 47 -7.69 43.69 -3.07
CA ALA A 47 -8.21 43.07 -1.87
C ALA A 47 -8.59 41.58 -1.93
N PHE A 48 -8.35 40.84 -0.82
CA PHE A 48 -9.39 40.11 -0.07
C PHE A 48 -8.84 39.54 1.27
N GLU A 49 -8.58 40.41 2.26
CA GLU A 49 -8.40 40.00 3.67
C GLU A 49 -9.04 41.04 4.58
N GLN A 50 -10.30 40.82 4.97
CA GLN A 50 -10.94 41.54 6.07
C GLN A 50 -12.21 40.81 6.54
N ALA A 51 -12.10 40.06 7.63
CA ALA A 51 -13.15 39.93 8.63
C ALA A 51 -12.60 39.28 9.91
N ALA A 52 -12.93 39.91 11.04
CA ALA A 52 -12.87 39.41 12.42
C ALA A 52 -11.54 39.50 13.19
N ALA A 53 -11.22 40.72 13.61
CA ALA A 53 -10.52 40.98 14.88
C ALA A 53 -11.23 42.11 15.64
N THR A 54 -11.94 41.77 16.73
CA THR A 54 -12.35 42.65 17.86
C THR A 54 -13.06 41.75 18.89
N PHE A 55 -12.86 41.73 20.21
CA PHE A 55 -12.52 42.77 21.20
C PHE A 55 -11.87 42.18 22.48
N HIS A 56 -11.27 43.07 23.27
CA HIS A 56 -10.49 42.88 24.51
C HIS A 56 -11.28 42.69 25.83
N SER A 57 -10.51 42.28 26.85
CA SER A 57 -10.78 42.06 28.29
C SER A 57 -11.31 43.23 29.14
N ALA A 58 -12.00 42.93 30.25
CA ALA A 58 -11.94 43.68 31.51
C ALA A 58 -12.47 42.87 32.73
N HIS A 59 -11.92 43.16 33.91
CA HIS A 59 -12.08 42.53 35.23
C HIS A 59 -13.10 43.27 36.13
N ASP A 60 -13.40 42.66 37.30
CA ASP A 60 -13.97 43.18 38.57
C ASP A 60 -15.49 42.95 38.84
N VAL A 61 -16.05 42.66 40.04
CA VAL A 61 -15.65 42.35 41.45
C VAL A 61 -16.98 42.03 42.24
N LEU A 62 -16.90 41.28 43.37
CA LEU A 62 -17.76 41.25 44.60
C LEU A 62 -18.88 40.18 44.87
N SER A 63 -18.62 39.44 45.97
CA SER A 63 -19.47 39.04 47.14
C SER A 63 -20.47 37.86 47.09
N ALA A 64 -20.29 36.94 48.06
CA ALA A 64 -21.20 35.86 48.51
C ALA A 64 -22.21 36.35 49.58
N PRO A 65 -23.31 35.62 49.91
CA PRO A 65 -23.26 34.61 50.98
C PRO A 65 -24.20 33.37 50.82
N GLU A 66 -24.10 32.49 51.83
CA GLU A 66 -24.58 31.10 52.07
C GLU A 66 -26.10 30.80 52.00
N GLY A 67 -26.46 29.51 51.81
CA GLY A 67 -27.77 28.92 52.17
C GLY A 67 -28.19 27.64 51.41
N GLU A 68 -28.58 26.60 52.14
CA GLU A 68 -28.77 25.17 51.79
C GLU A 68 -29.91 24.77 50.79
N ASP A 69 -29.67 23.62 50.12
CA ASP A 69 -30.58 22.50 49.74
C ASP A 69 -31.82 22.68 48.83
N ARG A 70 -31.72 22.24 47.55
CA ARG A 70 -32.39 21.07 46.92
C ARG A 70 -32.53 21.14 45.38
N ALA A 71 -32.24 19.98 44.76
CA ALA A 71 -32.64 19.45 43.44
C ALA A 71 -31.85 19.90 42.17
N PRO A 72 -31.62 18.96 41.22
CA PRO A 72 -30.59 19.10 40.17
C PRO A 72 -31.16 19.64 38.86
N TYR A 73 -30.43 20.50 38.16
CA TYR A 73 -30.66 20.73 36.73
C TYR A 73 -29.43 21.25 35.96
N HIS A 74 -29.19 20.56 34.85
CA HIS A 74 -28.58 20.95 33.57
C HIS A 74 -27.15 21.50 33.50
N HIS A 75 -26.26 20.65 32.96
CA HIS A 75 -25.09 21.07 32.19
C HIS A 75 -25.54 21.82 30.92
N ALA A 76 -24.97 23.01 30.70
CA ALA A 76 -25.07 23.76 29.45
C ALA A 76 -24.03 23.24 28.45
N ASP A 77 -24.43 23.26 27.18
CA ASP A 77 -23.81 22.68 26.00
C ASP A 77 -22.49 23.34 25.57
N ASP A 78 -21.46 22.54 25.31
CA ASP A 78 -20.34 22.92 24.44
C ASP A 78 -20.73 22.60 22.98
N GLU A 79 -21.06 23.62 22.19
CA GLU A 79 -21.41 23.48 20.77
C GLU A 79 -20.16 23.20 19.90
N VAL A 80 -20.12 22.07 19.18
CA VAL A 80 -19.07 21.74 18.21
C VAL A 80 -19.54 22.05 16.79
N VAL A 81 -18.72 22.80 16.04
CA VAL A 81 -19.01 23.24 14.66
C VAL A 81 -17.99 22.63 13.70
N ARG A 82 -18.44 22.12 12.53
CA ARG A 82 -17.52 21.60 11.50
C ARG A 82 -16.77 22.76 10.83
N ALA A 83 -15.43 22.75 10.91
CA ALA A 83 -14.57 23.84 10.43
C ALA A 83 -14.64 24.10 8.91
N ALA A 84 -15.06 23.12 8.10
CA ALA A 84 -15.12 23.27 6.64
C ALA A 84 -16.46 23.83 6.12
N THR A 85 -17.55 23.73 6.89
CA THR A 85 -18.91 24.09 6.41
C THR A 85 -19.68 25.00 7.36
N GLY A 86 -19.21 25.22 8.59
CA GLY A 86 -19.89 26.05 9.59
C GLY A 86 -21.19 25.44 10.13
N GLU A 87 -21.49 24.20 9.77
CA GLU A 87 -22.73 23.53 10.17
C GLU A 87 -22.64 23.00 11.60
N LYS A 88 -23.73 23.20 12.36
CA LYS A 88 -23.90 22.69 13.72
C LYS A 88 -24.27 21.21 13.67
N VAL A 89 -23.61 20.38 14.47
CA VAL A 89 -23.89 18.94 14.54
C VAL A 89 -24.43 18.61 15.94
N GLU A 90 -25.63 18.05 16.01
CA GLU A 90 -26.15 17.41 17.23
C GLU A 90 -25.61 15.99 17.34
N PHE A 91 -25.10 15.62 18.52
CA PHE A 91 -24.67 14.27 18.82
C PHE A 91 -25.88 13.41 19.20
N HIS A 92 -26.16 12.36 18.44
CA HIS A 92 -27.12 11.33 18.86
C HIS A 92 -26.35 10.24 19.63
N PRO A 93 -26.63 10.00 20.93
CA PRO A 93 -25.88 9.02 21.71
C PRO A 93 -26.43 7.62 21.43
N SER A 94 -25.78 6.86 20.55
CA SER A 94 -25.95 5.40 20.51
C SER A 94 -24.71 4.73 19.94
N VAL A 95 -23.74 4.41 20.81
CA VAL A 95 -23.44 3.07 21.36
C VAL A 95 -22.21 3.26 22.24
N ALA A 96 -22.45 3.52 23.52
CA ALA A 96 -21.46 3.35 24.58
C ALA A 96 -21.27 1.85 24.86
N PRO A 97 -20.11 1.42 25.35
CA PRO A 97 -19.66 0.02 25.32
C PRO A 97 -20.52 -0.86 26.22
N ALA A 98 -20.91 -2.03 25.71
CA ALA A 98 -21.43 -3.10 26.53
C ALA A 98 -20.33 -3.60 27.49
N THR A 99 -20.28 -3.02 28.69
CA THR A 99 -19.78 -3.72 29.87
C THR A 99 -20.76 -4.84 30.20
N GLY A 100 -20.40 -6.08 29.88
CA GLY A 100 -21.29 -7.21 30.08
C GLY A 100 -20.67 -8.55 29.68
N THR A 101 -19.56 -8.95 30.31
CA THR A 101 -19.19 -10.36 30.41
C THR A 101 -19.01 -10.75 31.89
N PRO A 102 -19.47 -11.94 32.34
CA PRO A 102 -19.48 -12.35 33.76
C PRO A 102 -18.11 -12.49 34.42
N SER A 103 -17.01 -12.27 33.71
CA SER A 103 -15.63 -12.32 34.19
C SER A 103 -15.11 -10.98 34.78
N ALA A 104 -15.89 -9.90 34.68
CA ALA A 104 -15.56 -8.59 35.23
C ALA A 104 -15.76 -8.37 36.76
N PRO A 105 -16.55 -9.16 37.53
CA PRO A 105 -16.74 -8.90 38.96
C PRO A 105 -15.57 -9.33 39.87
N ILE A 106 -14.78 -10.36 39.49
CA ILE A 106 -13.71 -10.92 40.34
C ILE A 106 -12.48 -10.01 40.39
N ALA A 107 -12.08 -9.44 39.24
CA ALA A 107 -10.97 -8.49 39.16
C ALA A 107 -11.30 -7.20 39.93
N THR A 108 -12.52 -6.71 39.78
CA THR A 108 -13.01 -5.49 40.45
C THR A 108 -13.11 -5.67 41.97
N ALA A 109 -13.50 -6.86 42.46
CA ALA A 109 -13.53 -7.14 43.89
C ALA A 109 -12.11 -7.30 44.50
N ARG A 110 -11.17 -7.92 43.78
CA ARG A 110 -9.76 -8.03 44.19
C ARG A 110 -9.06 -6.68 44.24
N GLU A 111 -9.30 -5.81 43.25
CA GLU A 111 -8.77 -4.44 43.25
C GLU A 111 -9.40 -3.58 44.36
N ALA A 112 -10.71 -3.73 44.62
CA ALA A 112 -11.37 -3.02 45.70
C ALA A 112 -10.85 -3.43 47.10
N LEU A 113 -10.57 -4.72 47.32
CA LEU A 113 -9.98 -5.23 48.57
C LEU A 113 -8.51 -4.81 48.71
N SER A 114 -7.72 -4.87 47.62
CA SER A 114 -6.35 -4.35 47.58
C SER A 114 -6.30 -2.86 47.86
N PHE A 115 -7.25 -2.08 47.35
CA PHE A 115 -7.34 -0.65 47.59
C PHE A 115 -7.75 -0.33 49.04
N ALA A 116 -8.69 -1.09 49.60
CA ALA A 116 -9.11 -0.95 50.99
C ALA A 116 -7.97 -1.25 51.99
N ASP A 117 -7.13 -2.26 51.72
CA ASP A 117 -5.95 -2.61 52.52
C ASP A 117 -4.85 -1.55 52.41
N VAL A 118 -4.60 -1.03 51.21
CA VAL A 118 -3.59 0.02 50.97
C VAL A 118 -3.99 1.34 51.63
N HIS A 119 -5.29 1.63 51.72
CA HIS A 119 -5.80 2.91 52.23
C HIS A 119 -6.42 2.83 53.63
N ASN A 120 -6.40 1.65 54.26
CA ASN A 120 -6.92 1.39 55.61
C ASN A 120 -8.38 1.84 55.82
N ILE A 121 -9.22 1.65 54.79
CA ILE A 121 -10.65 2.01 54.79
C ILE A 121 -11.46 0.72 54.95
N LYS A 122 -12.37 0.65 55.93
CA LYS A 122 -13.26 -0.52 56.08
C LYS A 122 -14.28 -0.56 54.93
N PRO A 123 -14.33 -1.63 54.12
CA PRO A 123 -15.30 -1.75 53.03
C PRO A 123 -16.72 -2.00 53.57
N PRO A 124 -17.78 -1.64 52.82
CA PRO A 124 -19.16 -1.86 53.23
C PRO A 124 -19.47 -3.34 53.46
N VAL A 125 -20.16 -3.64 54.57
CA VAL A 125 -20.43 -5.00 55.09
C VAL A 125 -21.12 -5.92 54.06
N GLU A 126 -21.85 -5.33 53.10
CA GLU A 126 -22.60 -6.06 52.07
C GLU A 126 -21.71 -6.64 50.94
N VAL A 127 -20.52 -6.05 50.68
CA VAL A 127 -19.57 -6.54 49.66
C VAL A 127 -18.76 -7.75 50.16
N VAL A 128 -18.49 -7.80 51.47
CA VAL A 128 -17.72 -8.90 52.10
C VAL A 128 -18.56 -10.17 52.20
N ALA A 129 -19.87 -10.04 52.46
CA ALA A 129 -20.76 -11.20 52.54
C ALA A 129 -20.95 -11.88 51.17
N ALA A 130 -21.16 -11.11 50.10
CA ALA A 130 -21.36 -11.66 48.76
C ALA A 130 -20.09 -12.32 48.17
N GLY A 131 -18.90 -11.78 48.48
CA GLY A 131 -17.63 -12.38 48.05
C GLY A 131 -17.26 -13.68 48.77
N GLY A 132 -17.69 -13.83 50.03
CA GLY A 132 -17.39 -15.01 50.85
C GLY A 132 -18.19 -16.27 50.47
N ASP A 133 -19.35 -16.11 49.84
CA ASP A 133 -20.16 -17.25 49.35
C ASP A 133 -19.74 -17.67 47.92
N LEU A 134 -19.35 -16.71 47.08
CA LEU A 134 -18.80 -16.97 45.73
C LEU A 134 -17.42 -17.63 45.77
N ALA A 135 -16.56 -17.26 46.72
CA ALA A 135 -15.25 -17.91 46.90
C ALA A 135 -15.37 -19.35 47.41
N ARG A 136 -16.43 -19.67 48.15
CA ARG A 136 -16.69 -21.03 48.65
C ARG A 136 -17.19 -21.94 47.53
N ALA A 137 -18.10 -21.45 46.69
CA ALA A 137 -18.55 -22.16 45.49
C ALA A 137 -17.41 -22.42 44.50
N TYR A 138 -16.49 -21.46 44.32
CA TYR A 138 -15.34 -21.62 43.43
C TYR A 138 -14.26 -22.58 43.98
N ALA A 139 -14.11 -22.66 45.30
CA ALA A 139 -13.19 -23.62 45.92
C ALA A 139 -13.72 -25.06 45.83
N GLU A 140 -15.03 -25.26 45.97
CA GLU A 140 -15.68 -26.57 45.79
C GLU A 140 -15.60 -27.06 44.33
N GLU A 141 -15.66 -26.14 43.35
CA GLU A 141 -15.54 -26.45 41.92
C GLU A 141 -14.10 -26.86 41.53
N MET A 142 -13.09 -26.21 42.14
CA MET A 142 -11.67 -26.54 41.93
C MET A 142 -11.24 -27.85 42.63
N GLU A 143 -11.83 -28.20 43.78
CA GLU A 143 -11.58 -29.50 44.41
C GLU A 143 -12.14 -30.65 43.56
N GLN A 144 -13.29 -30.47 42.89
CA GLN A 144 -13.83 -31.47 41.96
C GLN A 144 -12.98 -31.65 40.70
N GLU A 145 -12.49 -30.56 40.09
CA GLU A 145 -11.59 -30.66 38.92
C GLU A 145 -10.26 -31.33 39.27
N GLN A 146 -9.73 -31.10 40.47
CA GLN A 146 -8.50 -31.74 40.94
C GLN A 146 -8.70 -33.24 41.20
N GLU A 147 -9.85 -33.64 41.76
CA GLU A 147 -10.21 -35.06 41.96
C GLU A 147 -10.49 -35.81 40.65
N ASP A 148 -10.90 -35.11 39.59
CA ASP A 148 -11.08 -35.67 38.25
C ASP A 148 -9.73 -35.82 37.51
N GLU A 149 -8.84 -34.83 37.60
CA GLU A 149 -7.48 -34.92 37.01
C GLU A 149 -6.60 -36.00 37.67
N ASP A 150 -6.76 -36.23 38.98
CA ASP A 150 -6.02 -37.28 39.68
C ASP A 150 -6.59 -38.67 39.36
N ARG A 151 -7.90 -38.79 39.07
CA ARG A 151 -8.51 -40.03 38.57
C ARG A 151 -8.07 -40.38 37.15
N ASP A 152 -7.87 -39.39 36.29
CA ASP A 152 -7.37 -39.61 34.92
C ASP A 152 -5.88 -39.95 34.90
N ARG A 153 -5.08 -39.35 35.79
CA ARG A 153 -3.64 -39.70 35.95
C ARG A 153 -3.38 -41.08 36.53
N ASP A 154 -4.30 -41.61 37.34
CA ASP A 154 -4.21 -42.99 37.85
C ASP A 154 -4.66 -44.01 36.79
N GLN A 155 -5.52 -43.63 35.83
CA GLN A 155 -5.89 -44.48 34.68
C GLN A 155 -4.78 -44.57 33.61
N GLU A 156 -4.00 -43.51 33.42
CA GLU A 156 -2.87 -43.51 32.47
C GLU A 156 -1.65 -44.30 32.99
N ARG A 157 -1.50 -44.49 34.31
CA ARG A 157 -0.39 -45.27 34.89
C ARG A 157 -0.54 -46.79 34.77
N ASP A 158 -1.75 -47.29 34.50
CA ASP A 158 -2.01 -48.72 34.34
C ASP A 158 -1.86 -49.20 32.88
N GLN A 159 -1.57 -48.32 31.91
CA GLN A 159 -1.46 -48.67 30.48
C GLN A 159 -0.04 -48.67 29.89
N ASP A 160 0.98 -48.18 30.60
CA ASP A 160 2.38 -48.15 30.13
C ASP A 160 3.28 -49.17 30.87
N GLN A 161 2.95 -50.46 30.72
CA GLN A 161 3.92 -51.54 30.81
C GLN A 161 3.75 -52.46 29.59
N ASP A 162 4.36 -52.09 28.47
CA ASP A 162 5.12 -52.99 27.60
C ASP A 162 5.49 -52.32 26.26
N GLN A 163 6.72 -52.56 25.82
CA GLN A 163 7.29 -52.38 24.47
C GLN A 163 8.10 -51.11 24.17
N ASP A 164 9.32 -51.10 24.72
CA ASP A 164 10.51 -50.58 24.04
C ASP A 164 11.25 -51.74 23.36
N GLN A 165 11.19 -51.83 22.02
CA GLN A 165 12.25 -52.34 21.12
C GLN A 165 11.74 -52.45 19.67
N ASP A 166 12.24 -51.55 18.80
CA ASP A 166 12.48 -51.69 17.35
C ASP A 166 12.13 -50.41 16.57
N GLU A 167 13.02 -49.43 16.68
CA GLU A 167 12.90 -48.11 16.06
C GLU A 167 14.21 -47.68 15.37
N GLN A 168 14.79 -48.56 14.53
CA GLN A 168 15.92 -48.15 13.67
C GLN A 168 15.86 -48.63 12.20
N ASP A 169 14.87 -49.43 11.79
CA ASP A 169 14.74 -49.88 10.38
C ASP A 169 13.60 -49.20 9.58
N ARG A 170 12.84 -48.27 10.17
CA ARG A 170 11.66 -47.65 9.52
C ARG A 170 11.93 -46.36 8.72
N ASP A 171 13.10 -45.75 8.85
CA ASP A 171 13.35 -44.41 8.29
C ASP A 171 13.91 -44.39 6.85
N ARG A 172 14.32 -45.53 6.28
CA ARG A 172 14.76 -45.58 4.87
C ARG A 172 13.64 -45.91 3.88
N ASP A 173 12.65 -46.69 4.30
CA ASP A 173 11.56 -47.15 3.43
C ASP A 173 10.46 -46.08 3.23
N ALA A 174 10.35 -45.12 4.15
CA ALA A 174 9.41 -44.00 4.07
C ALA A 174 9.82 -42.94 3.03
N ALA A 175 11.12 -42.69 2.88
CA ALA A 175 11.65 -41.67 1.96
C ALA A 175 11.52 -42.10 0.48
N GLU A 176 11.74 -43.38 0.16
CA GLU A 176 11.56 -43.92 -1.20
C GLU A 176 10.07 -44.01 -1.60
N LYS A 177 9.18 -44.34 -0.65
CA LYS A 177 7.72 -44.37 -0.89
C LYS A 177 7.12 -42.98 -1.12
N VAL A 178 7.67 -41.92 -0.52
CA VAL A 178 7.24 -40.53 -0.78
C VAL A 178 7.70 -40.04 -2.15
N LYS A 179 8.93 -40.40 -2.56
CA LYS A 179 9.46 -40.05 -3.89
C LYS A 179 8.75 -40.77 -5.03
N ALA A 180 8.48 -42.07 -4.90
CA ALA A 180 7.74 -42.84 -5.89
C ALA A 180 6.26 -42.39 -6.03
N ARG A 181 5.65 -41.89 -4.95
CA ARG A 181 4.29 -41.33 -4.97
C ARG A 181 4.22 -39.96 -5.63
N ALA A 182 5.28 -39.15 -5.53
CA ALA A 182 5.38 -37.87 -6.22
C ALA A 182 5.59 -38.04 -7.74
N GLU A 183 6.40 -39.02 -8.15
CA GLU A 183 6.63 -39.35 -9.56
C GLU A 183 5.38 -39.97 -10.22
N HIS A 184 4.60 -40.77 -9.49
CA HIS A 184 3.31 -41.32 -9.96
C HIS A 184 2.22 -40.25 -10.10
N LEU A 185 2.21 -39.20 -9.26
CA LEU A 185 1.25 -38.09 -9.34
C LEU A 185 1.55 -37.13 -10.51
N LEU A 186 2.81 -37.04 -10.94
CA LEU A 186 3.22 -36.28 -12.13
C LEU A 186 2.87 -37.00 -13.44
N HIS A 187 2.75 -38.33 -13.42
CA HIS A 187 2.43 -39.13 -14.60
C HIS A 187 0.91 -39.25 -14.87
N ASP A 188 0.06 -38.95 -13.89
CA ASP A 188 -1.42 -38.99 -13.98
C ASP A 188 -2.07 -37.65 -14.40
N VAL A 189 -1.28 -36.68 -14.87
CA VAL A 189 -1.78 -35.45 -15.52
C VAL A 189 -2.25 -35.78 -16.95
N HIS A 190 -3.23 -36.67 -17.08
CA HIS A 190 -4.04 -36.76 -18.29
C HIS A 190 -5.20 -35.77 -18.18
N TYR A 191 -5.15 -34.77 -19.07
CA TYR A 191 -6.24 -33.89 -19.49
C TYR A 191 -7.62 -34.46 -19.20
N ARG A 192 -8.28 -33.96 -18.14
CA ARG A 192 -9.72 -34.14 -17.96
C ARG A 192 -10.44 -33.02 -18.69
N VAL A 193 -10.81 -33.30 -19.92
CA VAL A 193 -11.82 -32.54 -20.67
C VAL A 193 -13.14 -32.70 -19.91
N GLY A 194 -13.55 -31.66 -19.19
CA GLY A 194 -14.88 -31.55 -18.60
C GLY A 194 -15.87 -31.12 -19.67
N GLN A 195 -16.62 -32.08 -20.21
CA GLN A 195 -17.85 -31.82 -20.95
C GLN A 195 -18.91 -31.26 -19.99
N ASP A 196 -19.30 -30.00 -20.21
CA ASP A 196 -20.70 -29.58 -20.35
C ASP A 196 -20.67 -28.13 -20.87
N ILE A 197 -20.77 -28.03 -22.20
CA ILE A 197 -20.67 -26.81 -22.98
C ILE A 197 -22.08 -26.21 -23.08
N CYS A 198 -22.29 -25.02 -22.52
CA CYS A 198 -23.31 -24.12 -23.06
C CYS A 198 -22.71 -23.54 -24.35
N GLU A 199 -23.21 -24.00 -25.49
CA GLU A 199 -22.90 -23.44 -26.80
C GLU A 199 -23.42 -21.99 -26.83
N SER A 200 -22.52 -21.03 -26.68
CA SER A 200 -22.72 -19.67 -27.17
C SER A 200 -21.67 -19.43 -28.24
N GLU A 201 -22.03 -18.68 -29.29
CA GLU A 201 -21.26 -18.49 -30.54
C GLU A 201 -19.90 -17.76 -30.37
N ALA A 202 -19.38 -17.66 -29.14
CA ALA A 202 -18.16 -16.95 -28.79
C ALA A 202 -17.04 -17.89 -28.28
N GLY A 203 -16.54 -18.78 -29.14
CA GLY A 203 -15.24 -19.46 -28.99
C GLY A 203 -15.05 -20.38 -27.75
N PRO A 204 -13.96 -21.17 -27.69
CA PRO A 204 -13.75 -22.11 -26.60
C PRO A 204 -13.17 -21.40 -25.36
N ALA A 205 -14.01 -21.08 -24.39
CA ALA A 205 -13.60 -20.58 -23.08
C ALA A 205 -13.08 -21.74 -22.20
N TRP A 206 -11.82 -21.67 -21.75
CA TRP A 206 -11.19 -22.69 -20.90
C TRP A 206 -10.88 -22.17 -19.48
N ASN A 207 -11.40 -22.89 -18.48
CA ASN A 207 -10.98 -23.02 -17.07
C ASN A 207 -10.71 -21.77 -16.20
N VAL A 208 -11.71 -21.38 -15.38
CA VAL A 208 -11.72 -21.49 -13.90
C VAL A 208 -13.19 -21.69 -13.47
N SER A 209 -13.48 -22.43 -12.40
CA SER A 209 -14.85 -22.63 -11.90
C SER A 209 -15.56 -21.29 -11.64
N GLN A 210 -16.46 -20.87 -12.55
CA GLN A 210 -17.19 -19.60 -12.49
C GLN A 210 -18.37 -19.61 -11.48
N ARG A 211 -18.43 -20.58 -10.57
CA ARG A 211 -19.49 -20.58 -9.55
C ARG A 211 -19.16 -19.55 -8.49
N VAL A 212 -19.81 -18.41 -8.61
CA VAL A 212 -19.84 -17.35 -7.60
C VAL A 212 -21.05 -17.53 -6.69
N ASP A 213 -20.90 -17.17 -5.42
CA ASP A 213 -22.03 -17.10 -4.50
C ASP A 213 -22.78 -15.81 -4.77
N ARG A 214 -23.83 -15.88 -5.60
CA ARG A 214 -24.63 -14.71 -6.01
C ARG A 214 -25.23 -13.93 -4.83
N SER A 215 -25.37 -14.54 -3.64
CA SER A 215 -25.86 -13.83 -2.45
C SER A 215 -24.89 -12.74 -1.98
N LYS A 216 -23.61 -12.85 -2.34
CA LYS A 216 -22.57 -11.86 -2.04
C LYS A 216 -22.55 -10.68 -3.01
N TYR A 217 -23.41 -10.69 -4.04
CA TYR A 217 -23.41 -9.70 -5.11
C TYR A 217 -24.75 -8.95 -5.15
N HIS A 218 -24.72 -7.63 -4.93
CA HIS A 218 -25.91 -6.80 -5.03
C HIS A 218 -26.22 -6.45 -6.50
N PRO A 219 -27.42 -6.77 -7.01
CA PRO A 219 -27.72 -6.69 -8.44
C PRO A 219 -27.78 -5.26 -9.01
N GLU A 220 -27.96 -4.25 -8.15
CA GLU A 220 -28.07 -2.84 -8.57
C GLU A 220 -26.71 -2.13 -8.66
N ILE A 221 -25.63 -2.76 -8.20
CA ILE A 221 -24.29 -2.15 -8.23
C ILE A 221 -23.66 -2.36 -9.61
N GLN A 222 -23.54 -1.28 -10.37
CA GLN A 222 -23.08 -1.34 -11.78
C GLN A 222 -21.60 -1.73 -11.94
N TYR A 223 -20.74 -1.39 -10.97
CA TYR A 223 -19.31 -1.72 -11.01
C TYR A 223 -18.98 -3.12 -10.47
N ILE A 224 -19.99 -3.89 -10.05
CA ILE A 224 -19.77 -5.07 -9.21
C ILE A 224 -18.95 -6.17 -9.90
N SER A 225 -19.06 -6.29 -11.23
CA SER A 225 -18.28 -7.25 -12.01
C SER A 225 -16.78 -6.96 -11.97
N GLY A 226 -16.38 -5.72 -11.72
CA GLY A 226 -14.99 -5.37 -11.47
C GLY A 226 -14.41 -6.00 -10.19
N PHE A 227 -15.26 -6.47 -9.27
CA PHE A 227 -14.86 -7.22 -8.08
C PHE A 227 -15.31 -8.68 -8.14
N SER A 228 -15.43 -9.24 -9.34
CA SER A 228 -15.78 -10.65 -9.56
C SER A 228 -14.61 -11.38 -10.25
N ASN A 229 -14.68 -12.72 -10.33
CA ASN A 229 -13.67 -13.48 -11.04
C ASN A 229 -13.58 -13.03 -12.51
N GLY A 230 -12.35 -12.83 -12.99
CA GLY A 230 -12.04 -12.52 -14.38
C GLY A 230 -11.89 -13.77 -15.24
N ASN A 231 -11.76 -13.56 -16.55
CA ASN A 231 -11.48 -14.61 -17.51
C ASN A 231 -10.00 -14.63 -17.91
N GLU A 232 -9.46 -15.84 -18.04
CA GLU A 232 -8.13 -16.06 -18.63
C GLU A 232 -8.27 -16.11 -20.16
N THR A 233 -7.39 -15.41 -20.88
CA THR A 233 -7.32 -15.42 -22.34
C THR A 233 -5.90 -15.78 -22.75
N THR A 234 -5.65 -17.08 -22.87
CA THR A 234 -4.30 -17.61 -23.11
C THR A 234 -3.88 -17.47 -24.56
N ASP A 235 -4.81 -17.67 -25.50
CA ASP A 235 -4.58 -17.40 -26.92
C ASP A 235 -4.92 -15.94 -27.20
N PRO A 236 -4.04 -15.20 -27.91
CA PRO A 236 -4.23 -13.79 -28.12
C PRO A 236 -5.46 -13.52 -28.97
N ILE A 237 -6.31 -12.58 -28.53
CA ILE A 237 -7.42 -12.08 -29.34
C ILE A 237 -7.01 -10.75 -29.98
N VAL A 238 -7.38 -10.59 -31.25
CA VAL A 238 -7.13 -9.36 -32.00
C VAL A 238 -8.37 -8.48 -31.93
N LEU A 239 -8.22 -7.32 -31.31
CA LEU A 239 -9.24 -6.30 -31.18
C LEU A 239 -9.01 -5.21 -32.23
N LYS A 240 -10.11 -4.75 -32.84
CA LYS A 240 -10.08 -3.57 -33.69
C LYS A 240 -9.94 -2.32 -32.83
N LEU A 241 -9.01 -1.44 -33.17
CA LEU A 241 -8.90 -0.12 -32.58
C LEU A 241 -9.86 0.83 -33.31
N HIS A 242 -10.78 1.44 -32.57
CA HIS A 242 -11.69 2.45 -33.09
C HIS A 242 -11.08 3.83 -32.87
N VAL A 243 -10.49 4.39 -33.93
CA VAL A 243 -9.83 5.70 -33.90
C VAL A 243 -10.84 6.81 -34.19
N ALA A 244 -10.75 7.93 -33.48
CA ALA A 244 -11.75 8.99 -33.50
C ALA A 244 -11.84 9.74 -34.86
N SER A 245 -10.71 9.93 -35.55
CA SER A 245 -10.65 10.58 -36.87
C SER A 245 -9.34 10.24 -37.61
N GLU A 246 -9.29 10.54 -38.92
CA GLU A 246 -8.06 10.40 -39.72
C GLU A 246 -6.92 11.31 -39.21
N ASP A 247 -7.23 12.51 -38.72
CA ASP A 247 -6.24 13.42 -38.14
C ASP A 247 -5.60 12.82 -36.88
N VAL A 248 -6.41 12.19 -36.04
CA VAL A 248 -5.94 11.46 -34.85
C VAL A 248 -5.06 10.28 -35.27
N GLN A 249 -5.43 9.56 -36.33
CA GLN A 249 -4.62 8.46 -36.86
C GLN A 249 -3.21 8.92 -37.22
N ILE A 250 -3.10 10.02 -37.96
CA ILE A 250 -1.81 10.59 -38.38
C ILE A 250 -1.01 11.09 -37.16
N GLN A 251 -1.67 11.75 -36.22
CA GLN A 251 -1.01 12.35 -35.05
C GLN A 251 -0.45 11.32 -34.08
N PHE A 252 -1.12 10.17 -33.90
CA PHE A 252 -0.79 9.18 -32.88
C PHE A 252 -0.26 7.85 -33.43
N GLN A 253 0.05 7.75 -34.73
CA GLN A 253 0.65 6.56 -35.35
C GLN A 253 1.96 6.07 -34.68
N TRP A 254 2.63 6.93 -33.93
CA TRP A 254 3.83 6.59 -33.16
C TRP A 254 3.55 5.67 -31.96
N LEU A 255 2.29 5.57 -31.50
CA LEU A 255 1.93 4.78 -30.33
C LEU A 255 1.97 3.29 -30.67
N LYS A 256 3.10 2.66 -30.37
CA LYS A 256 3.36 1.25 -30.60
C LYS A 256 4.12 0.65 -29.43
N GLY A 257 3.61 -0.43 -28.84
CA GLY A 257 4.18 -1.00 -27.63
C GLY A 257 3.22 -1.94 -26.89
N ALA A 258 3.53 -2.24 -25.64
CA ALA A 258 2.70 -3.10 -24.80
C ALA A 258 2.38 -2.44 -23.45
N LEU A 259 1.09 -2.44 -23.09
CA LEU A 259 0.60 -2.11 -21.77
C LEU A 259 0.42 -3.40 -20.98
N TYR A 260 1.09 -3.48 -19.83
CA TYR A 260 0.88 -4.52 -18.84
C TYR A 260 0.02 -3.99 -17.69
N ARG A 261 -0.96 -4.79 -17.26
CA ARG A 261 -1.78 -4.52 -16.07
C ARG A 261 -1.73 -5.72 -15.15
N ASN A 262 -1.66 -5.48 -13.86
CA ASN A 262 -1.69 -6.52 -12.84
C ASN A 262 -2.68 -6.16 -11.73
N GLY A 263 -3.23 -7.17 -11.08
CA GLY A 263 -4.10 -7.03 -9.92
C GLY A 263 -4.93 -8.28 -9.68
N PRO A 264 -5.84 -8.22 -8.69
CA PRO A 264 -6.64 -9.36 -8.29
C PRO A 264 -7.69 -9.68 -9.38
N GLY A 265 -7.75 -10.95 -9.78
CA GLY A 265 -8.74 -11.43 -10.75
C GLY A 265 -9.41 -12.73 -10.36
N LEU A 266 -8.99 -13.40 -9.28
CA LEU A 266 -9.68 -14.56 -8.72
C LEU A 266 -9.98 -14.31 -7.24
N PHE A 267 -11.26 -14.12 -6.94
CA PHE A 267 -11.75 -13.78 -5.61
C PHE A 267 -12.52 -14.91 -4.93
N ASP A 268 -13.19 -15.73 -5.72
CA ASP A 268 -14.05 -16.81 -5.26
C ASP A 268 -13.49 -18.15 -5.77
N ILE A 269 -13.15 -19.07 -4.87
CA ILE A 269 -12.56 -20.39 -5.16
C ILE A 269 -13.54 -21.48 -4.76
N GLU A 270 -13.96 -22.29 -5.74
CA GLU A 270 -14.77 -23.47 -5.49
C GLU A 270 -13.92 -24.60 -4.88
N TYR A 271 -14.47 -25.25 -3.85
CA TYR A 271 -13.85 -26.38 -3.17
C TYR A 271 -14.90 -27.41 -2.73
N LYS A 272 -14.46 -28.64 -2.44
CA LYS A 272 -15.32 -29.77 -2.07
C LYS A 272 -15.09 -30.17 -0.62
N GLN A 273 -16.06 -29.86 0.22
CA GLN A 273 -16.09 -30.34 1.59
C GLN A 273 -17.04 -31.54 1.70
N LYS A 274 -16.47 -32.75 1.89
CA LYS A 274 -17.21 -34.02 1.90
C LYS A 274 -17.98 -34.24 0.58
N ARG A 275 -19.31 -34.11 0.58
CA ARG A 275 -20.19 -34.27 -0.59
C ARG A 275 -20.81 -32.95 -1.06
N THR A 276 -20.39 -31.83 -0.47
CA THR A 276 -20.96 -30.51 -0.76
C THR A 276 -19.91 -29.63 -1.44
N VAL A 277 -20.30 -28.99 -2.52
CA VAL A 277 -19.51 -27.93 -3.15
C VAL A 277 -19.73 -26.64 -2.37
N LYS A 278 -18.64 -26.01 -1.92
CA LYS A 278 -18.65 -24.73 -1.21
C LYS A 278 -17.77 -23.73 -1.96
N ILE A 279 -17.94 -22.45 -1.63
CA ILE A 279 -17.18 -21.35 -2.23
C ILE A 279 -16.45 -20.63 -1.10
N LEU A 280 -15.12 -20.56 -1.21
CA LEU A 280 -14.29 -19.69 -0.40
C LEU A 280 -14.22 -18.34 -1.11
N SER A 281 -14.57 -17.26 -0.44
CA SER A 281 -14.47 -15.90 -0.95
C SER A 281 -13.46 -15.16 -0.10
N PHE A 282 -12.52 -14.49 -0.75
CA PHE A 282 -11.64 -13.55 -0.08
C PHE A 282 -12.42 -12.41 0.59
N GLU A 283 -11.80 -11.77 1.59
CA GLU A 283 -12.41 -10.71 2.40
C GLU A 283 -12.07 -9.31 1.89
N HIS A 284 -10.85 -9.10 1.42
CA HIS A 284 -10.38 -7.80 0.95
C HIS A 284 -10.05 -7.82 -0.54
N TRP A 285 -10.20 -6.68 -1.22
CA TRP A 285 -9.87 -6.54 -2.65
C TRP A 285 -8.44 -7.01 -2.95
N PHE A 286 -7.48 -6.63 -2.10
CA PHE A 286 -6.08 -7.01 -2.23
C PHE A 286 -5.75 -8.47 -1.90
N ASP A 287 -6.70 -9.29 -1.47
CA ASP A 287 -6.45 -10.72 -1.21
C ASP A 287 -6.65 -11.59 -2.46
N GLY A 288 -7.31 -11.06 -3.49
CA GLY A 288 -7.61 -11.82 -4.71
C GLY A 288 -6.34 -12.25 -5.44
N LEU A 289 -6.36 -13.47 -6.00
CA LEU A 289 -5.19 -14.01 -6.69
C LEU A 289 -4.96 -13.26 -8.03
N PRO A 290 -3.68 -13.08 -8.42
CA PRO A 290 -3.32 -12.22 -9.54
C PRO A 290 -3.78 -12.74 -10.91
N LEU A 291 -4.31 -11.80 -11.70
CA LEU A 291 -4.58 -11.92 -13.13
C LEU A 291 -3.80 -10.82 -13.87
N VAL A 292 -2.83 -11.23 -14.68
CA VAL A 292 -2.02 -10.30 -15.48
C VAL A 292 -2.67 -10.13 -16.84
N HIS A 293 -2.73 -8.89 -17.33
CA HIS A 293 -3.23 -8.54 -18.65
C HIS A 293 -2.13 -7.88 -19.48
N ARG A 294 -2.15 -8.14 -20.79
CA ARG A 294 -1.26 -7.53 -21.77
C ARG A 294 -2.10 -7.01 -22.94
N PHE A 295 -1.90 -5.73 -23.27
CA PHE A 295 -2.44 -5.09 -24.47
C PHE A 295 -1.28 -4.64 -25.34
N GLU A 296 -1.05 -5.34 -26.44
CA GLU A 296 -0.11 -4.92 -27.46
C GLU A 296 -0.80 -3.98 -28.44
N ILE A 297 -0.37 -2.73 -28.48
CA ILE A 297 -0.99 -1.67 -29.25
C ILE A 297 -0.13 -1.41 -30.49
N ASP A 298 -0.76 -1.47 -31.65
CA ASP A 298 -0.22 -1.00 -32.93
C ASP A 298 -1.21 0.01 -33.50
N PHE A 299 -1.03 1.28 -33.11
CA PHE A 299 -1.96 2.36 -33.47
C PHE A 299 -1.98 2.61 -34.97
N GLU A 300 -0.81 2.59 -35.62
CA GLU A 300 -0.66 2.75 -37.07
C GLU A 300 -1.52 1.74 -37.86
N ASN A 301 -1.59 0.49 -37.38
CA ASN A 301 -2.35 -0.59 -38.03
C ASN A 301 -3.75 -0.80 -37.41
N GLU A 302 -4.22 0.11 -36.55
CA GLU A 302 -5.51 0.06 -35.87
C GLU A 302 -5.77 -1.28 -35.15
N LYS A 303 -4.73 -1.88 -34.56
CA LYS A 303 -4.77 -3.22 -33.97
C LYS A 303 -4.39 -3.16 -32.49
N VAL A 304 -5.15 -3.88 -31.67
CA VAL A 304 -4.74 -4.23 -30.30
C VAL A 304 -4.79 -5.74 -30.13
N GLU A 305 -3.71 -6.36 -29.67
CA GLU A 305 -3.68 -7.78 -29.32
C GLU A 305 -3.73 -7.95 -27.81
N TYR A 306 -4.71 -8.71 -27.32
CA TYR A 306 -4.97 -8.89 -25.90
C TYR A 306 -4.70 -10.32 -25.44
N ARG A 307 -4.08 -10.45 -24.26
CA ARG A 307 -3.86 -11.71 -23.54
C ARG A 307 -4.02 -11.52 -22.03
N SER A 308 -4.44 -12.55 -21.30
CA SER A 308 -4.38 -12.57 -19.83
C SER A 308 -3.99 -13.93 -19.26
N ARG A 309 -3.43 -13.95 -18.04
CA ARG A 309 -2.97 -15.17 -17.36
C ARG A 309 -3.12 -15.07 -15.84
N PHE A 310 -3.67 -16.11 -15.22
CA PHE A 310 -3.58 -16.31 -13.78
C PHE A 310 -2.19 -16.82 -13.41
N THR A 311 -1.54 -16.16 -12.44
CA THR A 311 -0.12 -16.44 -12.12
C THR A 311 0.09 -17.13 -10.78
N ALA A 312 -0.98 -17.37 -10.00
CA ALA A 312 -0.90 -17.98 -8.67
C ALA A 312 -1.63 -19.33 -8.55
N ARG A 313 -1.49 -20.19 -9.57
CA ARG A 313 -2.17 -21.52 -9.59
C ARG A 313 -1.77 -22.41 -8.42
N THR A 314 -0.51 -22.36 -7.99
CA THR A 314 -0.04 -23.17 -6.87
C THR A 314 -0.71 -22.75 -5.57
N LEU A 315 -0.90 -21.44 -5.37
CA LEU A 315 -1.61 -20.91 -4.21
C LEU A 315 -3.12 -21.17 -4.29
N GLU A 316 -3.71 -21.09 -5.47
CA GLU A 316 -5.10 -21.49 -5.71
C GLU A 316 -5.33 -22.94 -5.26
N ASP A 317 -4.49 -23.87 -5.71
CA ASP A 317 -4.59 -25.29 -5.37
C ASP A 317 -4.34 -25.54 -3.88
N LEU A 318 -3.36 -24.86 -3.28
CA LEU A 318 -3.13 -24.91 -1.83
C LEU A 318 -4.32 -24.39 -1.03
N THR A 319 -4.95 -23.32 -1.49
CA THR A 319 -6.15 -22.75 -0.86
C THR A 319 -7.31 -23.73 -0.94
N ARG A 320 -7.56 -24.30 -2.12
CA ARG A 320 -8.58 -25.34 -2.33
C ARG A 320 -8.34 -26.57 -1.46
N MET A 321 -7.11 -27.11 -1.45
CA MET A 321 -6.76 -28.29 -0.65
C MET A 321 -6.93 -28.10 0.86
N ASN A 322 -6.63 -26.90 1.38
CA ASN A 322 -6.83 -26.60 2.79
C ASN A 322 -8.31 -26.39 3.11
N ALA A 323 -9.08 -25.79 2.19
CA ALA A 323 -10.52 -25.63 2.34
C ALA A 323 -11.24 -26.98 2.36
N ASP A 324 -10.83 -27.90 1.48
CA ASP A 324 -11.35 -29.28 1.45
C ASP A 324 -11.15 -30.02 2.79
N LYS A 325 -10.03 -29.76 3.47
CA LYS A 325 -9.71 -30.34 4.79
C LYS A 325 -10.46 -29.70 5.96
N GLY A 326 -11.22 -28.63 5.72
CA GLY A 326 -11.88 -27.86 6.77
C GLY A 326 -10.93 -26.99 7.59
N ASN A 327 -9.74 -26.70 7.06
CA ASN A 327 -8.76 -25.84 7.73
C ASN A 327 -9.06 -24.34 7.56
N PHE A 328 -10.14 -24.00 6.87
CA PHE A 328 -10.64 -22.63 6.74
C PHE A 328 -12.04 -22.53 7.36
N SER A 329 -12.23 -21.46 8.14
CA SER A 329 -13.54 -20.86 8.38
C SER A 329 -14.14 -20.40 7.04
N GLU A 330 -15.45 -20.14 6.96
CA GLU A 330 -16.11 -19.54 5.78
C GLU A 330 -15.60 -18.11 5.46
N THR A 331 -14.60 -17.64 6.22
CA THR A 331 -13.89 -16.36 6.19
C THR A 331 -12.35 -16.63 6.21
N THR A 332 -11.59 -15.88 5.41
CA THR A 332 -10.25 -16.21 4.86
C THR A 332 -9.06 -15.85 5.75
N GLY A 333 -9.23 -15.58 7.04
CA GLY A 333 -8.15 -15.18 7.96
C GLY A 333 -6.93 -16.12 8.06
N GLY A 334 -6.87 -17.23 7.31
CA GLY A 334 -5.71 -18.13 7.21
C GLY A 334 -4.96 -18.14 5.87
N VAL A 335 -5.44 -17.46 4.81
CA VAL A 335 -4.83 -17.59 3.47
C VAL A 335 -3.54 -16.76 3.36
N GLY A 336 -3.50 -15.58 4.01
CA GLY A 336 -2.27 -14.79 4.17
C GLY A 336 -1.17 -15.58 4.89
N GLY A 337 -1.58 -16.42 5.86
CA GLY A 337 -0.69 -17.35 6.53
C GLY A 337 -0.12 -18.43 5.62
N LEU A 338 -0.91 -18.96 4.68
CA LEU A 338 -0.48 -20.00 3.73
C LEU A 338 0.45 -19.49 2.64
N GLY A 339 0.26 -18.26 2.16
CA GLY A 339 1.16 -17.60 1.19
C GLY A 339 2.53 -17.25 1.78
N ILE A 340 2.63 -17.05 3.10
CA ILE A 340 3.88 -16.68 3.79
C ILE A 340 4.58 -17.91 4.43
N SER A 341 3.84 -18.89 4.97
CA SER A 341 4.42 -20.03 5.71
C SER A 341 4.90 -21.20 4.84
N ARG A 342 4.39 -21.38 3.62
CA ARG A 342 4.79 -22.47 2.72
C ARG A 342 5.53 -21.92 1.50
N MET A 343 6.74 -21.45 1.76
CA MET A 343 7.66 -20.89 0.77
C MET A 343 7.90 -21.84 -0.42
N GLY A 344 7.65 -21.32 -1.64
CA GLY A 344 7.96 -21.93 -2.93
C GLY A 344 6.90 -21.76 -4.02
N ALA A 345 5.68 -21.33 -3.66
CA ALA A 345 4.48 -21.50 -4.47
C ALA A 345 3.72 -20.17 -4.65
N ASP A 346 4.15 -19.35 -5.61
CA ASP A 346 3.50 -18.13 -6.12
C ASP A 346 3.24 -16.96 -5.11
N PRO A 347 3.30 -15.69 -5.56
CA PRO A 347 2.92 -14.55 -4.72
C PRO A 347 1.39 -14.51 -4.52
N SER A 348 0.95 -14.23 -3.28
CA SER A 348 -0.47 -14.32 -2.90
C SER A 348 -1.37 -13.22 -3.41
N ALA A 349 -0.79 -12.06 -3.71
CA ALA A 349 -1.50 -10.87 -4.16
C ALA A 349 -0.53 -9.97 -4.93
N ALA A 350 -0.38 -10.18 -6.24
CA ALA A 350 0.52 -9.33 -7.00
C ALA A 350 -0.17 -7.98 -7.33
N CYS A 351 0.44 -6.89 -6.88
CA CYS A 351 -0.12 -5.54 -6.99
C CYS A 351 0.53 -4.72 -8.11
N ALA A 352 1.81 -5.00 -8.44
CA ALA A 352 2.54 -4.28 -9.47
C ALA A 352 3.28 -5.23 -10.42
N ILE A 353 3.69 -4.69 -11.56
CA ILE A 353 4.36 -5.40 -12.66
C ILE A 353 5.49 -4.51 -13.19
N HIS A 354 6.66 -5.11 -13.37
CA HIS A 354 7.93 -4.41 -13.62
C HIS A 354 8.60 -5.01 -14.87
N PRO A 355 8.34 -4.46 -16.06
CA PRO A 355 9.11 -4.77 -17.25
C PRO A 355 10.57 -4.33 -17.09
N ASN A 356 11.51 -5.01 -17.73
CA ASN A 356 12.95 -4.73 -17.64
C ASN A 356 13.48 -4.75 -16.20
N PHE A 357 13.07 -5.73 -15.39
CA PHE A 357 13.54 -5.86 -14.01
C PHE A 357 15.01 -6.36 -13.96
N PRO A 358 15.91 -5.73 -13.17
CA PRO A 358 17.33 -6.08 -13.14
C PRO A 358 17.62 -7.33 -12.30
N LEU A 359 17.68 -8.51 -12.93
CA LEU A 359 17.92 -9.79 -12.23
C LEU A 359 19.38 -10.26 -12.17
N GLY A 360 20.34 -9.58 -12.78
CA GLY A 360 21.75 -9.93 -12.56
C GLY A 360 22.22 -11.23 -13.26
N ARG A 361 21.47 -11.76 -14.22
CA ARG A 361 21.83 -12.95 -15.00
C ARG A 361 22.49 -12.57 -16.33
N GLY A 362 23.79 -12.29 -16.23
CA GLY A 362 24.69 -12.21 -17.37
C GLY A 362 24.75 -13.54 -18.12
N ASN A 363 23.91 -13.66 -19.15
CA ASN A 363 24.20 -14.26 -20.46
C ASN A 363 22.89 -14.48 -21.25
N SER A 364 22.80 -13.85 -22.43
CA SER A 364 22.17 -14.45 -23.62
C SER A 364 20.65 -14.76 -23.64
N THR A 365 19.80 -14.21 -22.77
CA THR A 365 18.36 -14.14 -23.11
C THR A 365 18.07 -12.79 -23.74
N SER A 366 17.82 -12.79 -25.04
CA SER A 366 17.40 -11.63 -25.84
C SER A 366 16.06 -11.03 -25.42
N GLN A 367 15.44 -11.53 -24.35
CA GLN A 367 14.16 -11.06 -23.84
C GLN A 367 14.30 -10.44 -22.45
N PRO A 368 13.72 -9.24 -22.23
CA PRO A 368 13.75 -8.57 -20.95
C PRO A 368 12.92 -9.30 -19.88
N HIS A 369 13.31 -9.14 -18.62
CA HIS A 369 12.62 -9.72 -17.49
C HIS A 369 11.36 -8.94 -17.12
N LEU A 370 10.23 -9.64 -17.02
CA LEU A 370 8.95 -9.10 -16.54
C LEU A 370 8.67 -9.70 -15.16
N VAL A 371 8.64 -8.87 -14.12
CA VAL A 371 8.53 -9.32 -12.73
C VAL A 371 7.31 -8.74 -12.05
N LEU A 372 6.56 -9.59 -11.34
CA LEU A 372 5.44 -9.20 -10.49
C LEU A 372 5.92 -8.99 -9.04
N SER A 373 5.34 -7.99 -8.37
CA SER A 373 5.60 -7.71 -6.95
C SER A 373 4.31 -7.53 -6.15
N SER A 374 4.44 -7.73 -4.84
CA SER A 374 3.41 -7.45 -3.83
C SER A 374 4.05 -6.69 -2.65
N GLN A 375 3.34 -6.54 -1.53
CA GLN A 375 3.93 -6.08 -0.28
C GLN A 375 4.82 -7.14 0.41
N SER A 376 4.88 -8.36 -0.12
CA SER A 376 5.83 -9.39 0.29
C SER A 376 7.20 -9.17 -0.35
N SER A 377 8.26 -9.72 0.26
CA SER A 377 9.58 -9.83 -0.39
C SER A 377 9.64 -10.88 -1.50
N ILE A 378 8.56 -11.67 -1.70
CA ILE A 378 8.43 -12.64 -2.79
C ILE A 378 8.00 -11.93 -4.08
N LEU A 379 8.79 -12.16 -5.12
CA LEU A 379 8.63 -11.70 -6.49
C LEU A 379 8.37 -12.91 -7.41
N GLN A 380 7.81 -12.67 -8.60
CA GLN A 380 7.60 -13.72 -9.59
C GLN A 380 7.99 -13.23 -10.98
N GLU A 381 8.90 -13.93 -11.65
CA GLU A 381 9.20 -13.66 -13.06
C GLU A 381 8.17 -14.39 -13.94
N ILE A 382 7.66 -13.68 -14.93
CA ILE A 382 6.76 -14.21 -15.95
C ILE A 382 7.36 -14.00 -17.35
N ASP A 383 6.86 -14.76 -18.33
CA ASP A 383 7.17 -14.54 -19.73
C ASP A 383 6.48 -13.27 -20.28
N PRO A 384 7.19 -12.35 -20.94
CA PRO A 384 6.62 -11.06 -21.34
C PRO A 384 5.57 -11.16 -22.45
N VAL A 385 5.52 -12.25 -23.21
CA VAL A 385 4.56 -12.43 -24.32
C VAL A 385 3.40 -13.31 -23.88
N THR A 386 3.72 -14.50 -23.36
CA THR A 386 2.75 -15.53 -22.99
C THR A 386 2.18 -15.36 -21.59
N LEU A 387 2.83 -14.53 -20.75
CA LEU A 387 2.49 -14.27 -19.34
C LEU A 387 2.62 -15.51 -18.45
N ILE A 388 3.24 -16.58 -18.92
CA ILE A 388 3.43 -17.82 -18.16
C ILE A 388 4.42 -17.56 -17.01
N PRO A 389 4.09 -17.93 -15.76
CA PRO A 389 5.05 -17.90 -14.66
C PRO A 389 6.29 -18.75 -14.95
N LYS A 390 7.47 -18.16 -14.76
CA LYS A 390 8.75 -18.85 -14.89
C LYS A 390 9.21 -19.39 -13.54
N HIS A 391 9.29 -18.51 -12.53
CA HIS A 391 9.65 -18.88 -11.16
C HIS A 391 9.33 -17.75 -10.17
N ALA A 392 9.18 -18.11 -8.89
CA ALA A 392 9.14 -17.17 -7.77
C ALA A 392 10.48 -17.14 -7.04
N PHE A 393 10.86 -15.97 -6.52
CA PHE A 393 12.11 -15.74 -5.80
C PHE A 393 11.95 -14.56 -4.85
N LYS A 394 12.91 -14.32 -3.97
CA LYS A 394 12.94 -13.17 -3.07
C LYS A 394 14.07 -12.22 -3.42
N TYR A 395 13.99 -10.99 -2.90
CA TYR A 395 15.11 -10.05 -2.98
C TYR A 395 16.42 -10.62 -2.41
N GLU A 396 16.37 -11.43 -1.34
CA GLU A 396 17.55 -12.09 -0.77
C GLU A 396 18.20 -13.12 -1.70
N ASN A 397 17.46 -13.64 -2.70
CA ASN A 397 18.01 -14.51 -3.74
C ASN A 397 18.77 -13.72 -4.82
N ILE A 398 18.45 -12.43 -5.00
CA ILE A 398 19.21 -11.53 -5.87
C ILE A 398 20.51 -11.10 -5.15
N ASN A 399 20.37 -10.65 -3.90
CA ASN A 399 21.50 -10.27 -3.06
C ASN A 399 21.18 -10.61 -1.59
N PRO A 400 22.00 -11.42 -0.90
CA PRO A 400 21.75 -11.81 0.50
C PRO A 400 21.61 -10.65 1.48
N ALA A 401 22.10 -9.45 1.14
CA ALA A 401 21.93 -8.24 1.94
C ALA A 401 20.48 -7.72 1.94
N PHE A 402 19.65 -8.10 0.97
CA PHE A 402 18.26 -7.61 0.82
C PHE A 402 17.27 -8.53 1.53
N LYS A 403 17.60 -8.91 2.75
CA LYS A 403 16.75 -9.75 3.61
C LYS A 403 15.56 -8.95 4.15
N GLY A 404 14.40 -9.59 4.20
CA GLY A 404 13.20 -9.08 4.85
C GLY A 404 11.97 -9.88 4.44
N THR A 405 10.88 -9.75 5.19
CA THR A 405 9.61 -10.45 4.92
C THR A 405 8.65 -9.60 4.11
N VAL A 406 8.77 -8.28 4.22
CA VAL A 406 7.97 -7.27 3.51
C VAL A 406 8.89 -6.44 2.62
N ALA A 407 8.38 -5.95 1.50
CA ALA A 407 9.08 -5.03 0.61
C ALA A 407 8.13 -3.94 0.11
N GLY A 408 8.70 -2.83 -0.39
CA GLY A 408 7.90 -1.82 -1.09
C GLY A 408 7.28 -2.43 -2.36
N THR A 409 5.98 -2.24 -2.54
CA THR A 409 5.23 -2.80 -3.69
C THR A 409 5.73 -2.22 -5.00
N ILE A 410 5.98 -0.91 -5.01
CA ILE A 410 6.39 -0.14 -6.19
C ILE A 410 7.86 0.28 -6.01
N PRO A 411 8.83 -0.54 -6.46
CA PRO A 411 10.20 -0.09 -6.61
C PRO A 411 10.26 1.16 -7.51
N ARG A 412 11.19 2.07 -7.21
CA ARG A 412 11.34 3.33 -7.95
C ARG A 412 12.55 3.25 -8.88
N ARG A 413 12.38 3.62 -10.14
CA ARG A 413 13.51 3.76 -11.08
C ARG A 413 14.12 5.15 -10.97
N ASP A 414 15.44 5.19 -10.91
CA ASP A 414 16.24 6.40 -11.07
C ASP A 414 16.71 6.47 -12.54
N PRO A 415 16.08 7.31 -13.38
CA PRO A 415 16.42 7.38 -14.80
C PRO A 415 17.80 8.01 -15.08
N VAL A 416 18.39 8.69 -14.10
CA VAL A 416 19.71 9.33 -14.25
C VAL A 416 20.82 8.31 -13.97
N LYS A 417 20.64 7.50 -12.92
CA LYS A 417 21.62 6.47 -12.53
C LYS A 417 21.36 5.11 -13.18
N ASN A 418 20.22 4.91 -13.84
CA ASN A 418 19.76 3.63 -14.38
C ASN A 418 19.79 2.52 -13.33
N VAL A 419 19.20 2.81 -12.17
CA VAL A 419 19.07 1.86 -11.05
C VAL A 419 17.61 1.76 -10.61
N LEU A 420 17.23 0.57 -10.18
CA LEU A 420 15.98 0.32 -9.46
C LEU A 420 16.26 0.39 -7.96
N VAL A 421 15.53 1.25 -7.24
CA VAL A 421 15.65 1.44 -5.80
C VAL A 421 14.44 0.80 -5.11
N ASN A 422 14.66 0.06 -4.04
CA ASN A 422 13.59 -0.42 -3.17
C ASN A 422 14.08 -0.63 -1.74
N PHE A 423 13.19 -1.10 -0.85
CA PHE A 423 13.54 -1.55 0.47
C PHE A 423 12.93 -2.90 0.81
N THR A 424 13.58 -3.62 1.74
CA THR A 424 12.98 -4.72 2.49
C THR A 424 12.80 -4.32 3.95
N MET A 425 11.78 -4.85 4.61
CA MET A 425 11.48 -4.63 6.02
C MET A 425 11.55 -5.95 6.78
N ASP A 426 12.23 -5.92 7.93
CA ASP A 426 12.26 -7.00 8.91
C ASP A 426 11.69 -6.49 10.25
N VAL A 427 10.72 -7.20 10.82
CA VAL A 427 9.98 -6.77 12.00
C VAL A 427 10.56 -7.42 13.24
N GLY A 428 11.20 -6.60 14.08
CA GLY A 428 11.86 -7.02 15.30
C GLY A 428 10.90 -7.37 16.46
N ILE A 429 11.47 -7.94 17.52
CA ILE A 429 10.75 -8.47 18.69
C ILE A 429 10.20 -7.33 19.60
N ALA A 430 10.76 -6.12 19.50
CA ALA A 430 10.40 -4.96 20.33
C ALA A 430 9.44 -3.96 19.65
N GLY A 431 8.67 -4.39 18.66
CA GLY A 431 7.73 -3.50 17.93
C GLY A 431 8.39 -2.48 17.01
N ASN A 432 9.71 -2.59 16.77
CA ASN A 432 10.44 -1.81 15.77
C ASN A 432 10.68 -2.66 14.52
N ALA A 433 10.75 -2.03 13.37
CA ALA A 433 11.14 -2.63 12.11
C ALA A 433 12.43 -2.02 11.56
N LYS A 434 13.25 -2.87 10.93
CA LYS A 434 14.44 -2.45 10.20
C LYS A 434 14.11 -2.42 8.71
N TYR A 435 14.20 -1.23 8.13
CA TYR A 435 14.06 -0.97 6.71
C TYR A 435 15.44 -0.94 6.08
N THR A 436 15.70 -1.82 5.11
CA THR A 436 16.99 -1.89 4.39
C THR A 436 16.76 -1.41 2.97
N PHE A 437 17.21 -0.19 2.66
CA PHE A 437 17.15 0.38 1.32
C PHE A 437 18.32 -0.11 0.47
N PHE A 438 18.06 -0.39 -0.79
CA PHE A 438 19.06 -0.88 -1.73
C PHE A 438 18.80 -0.38 -3.15
N GLU A 439 19.83 -0.46 -3.98
CA GLU A 439 19.73 -0.24 -5.42
C GLU A 439 20.21 -1.45 -6.22
N LEU A 440 19.56 -1.66 -7.36
CA LEU A 440 19.82 -2.68 -8.35
C LEU A 440 20.13 -2.00 -9.70
N PRO A 441 21.37 -2.04 -10.20
CA PRO A 441 21.71 -1.53 -11.52
C PRO A 441 20.95 -2.23 -12.63
N GLU A 442 20.42 -1.46 -13.59
CA GLU A 442 19.75 -2.00 -14.78
C GLU A 442 20.70 -2.72 -15.74
N VAL A 443 21.97 -2.27 -15.77
CA VAL A 443 23.04 -2.91 -16.52
C VAL A 443 24.02 -3.56 -15.53
N GLU A 444 24.07 -4.88 -15.58
CA GLU A 444 24.79 -5.70 -14.61
C GLU A 444 26.29 -5.38 -14.59
N SER A 445 26.79 -5.01 -13.42
CA SER A 445 28.22 -4.75 -13.20
C SER A 445 28.80 -5.45 -11.97
N PHE A 446 27.94 -6.07 -11.13
CA PHE A 446 28.32 -6.58 -9.80
C PHE A 446 27.77 -7.98 -9.54
N ASN A 447 28.49 -8.78 -8.74
CA ASN A 447 28.07 -10.12 -8.29
C ASN A 447 28.35 -10.28 -6.76
N PRO A 448 27.32 -10.42 -5.91
CA PRO A 448 25.89 -10.33 -6.24
C PRO A 448 25.51 -8.92 -6.75
N PRO A 449 24.47 -8.80 -7.59
CA PRO A 449 24.02 -7.52 -8.11
C PRO A 449 23.48 -6.60 -7.01
N GLY A 450 23.65 -5.29 -7.23
CA GLY A 450 23.16 -4.25 -6.32
C GLY A 450 23.92 -4.12 -5.01
N TYR A 451 23.57 -3.09 -4.24
CA TYR A 451 24.13 -2.86 -2.90
C TYR A 451 23.15 -2.12 -1.99
N THR A 452 23.34 -2.28 -0.69
CA THR A 452 22.58 -1.58 0.34
C THR A 452 22.97 -0.11 0.40
N ILE A 453 21.98 0.78 0.31
CA ILE A 453 22.14 2.21 0.49
C ILE A 453 22.24 2.52 1.99
N ALA A 454 21.21 2.22 2.76
CA ALA A 454 21.18 2.48 4.21
C ALA A 454 20.17 1.56 4.90
N SER A 455 20.27 1.47 6.23
CA SER A 455 19.22 0.88 7.06
C SER A 455 18.64 1.90 8.02
N VAL A 456 17.32 1.96 8.12
CA VAL A 456 16.57 2.81 9.04
C VAL A 456 15.79 1.94 10.02
N THR A 457 15.79 2.30 11.29
CA THR A 457 14.96 1.63 12.31
C THR A 457 13.80 2.54 12.68
N ALA A 458 12.57 2.12 12.41
CA ALA A 458 11.35 2.87 12.71
C ALA A 458 10.21 1.93 13.11
N SER A 459 9.05 2.46 13.48
CA SER A 459 7.86 1.64 13.72
C SER A 459 7.46 0.91 12.43
N PRO A 460 7.00 -0.35 12.51
CA PRO A 460 6.47 -1.07 11.35
C PRO A 460 5.28 -0.30 10.79
N THR A 461 5.24 -0.19 9.47
CA THR A 461 4.16 0.47 8.74
C THR A 461 3.93 -0.27 7.44
N ALA A 462 2.70 -0.26 6.93
CA ALA A 462 2.35 -0.77 5.61
C ALA A 462 2.76 0.24 4.52
N ALA A 463 4.04 0.59 4.46
CA ALA A 463 4.57 1.53 3.48
C ALA A 463 4.47 0.91 2.06
N HIS A 464 3.47 1.34 1.30
CA HIS A 464 3.24 0.87 -0.07
C HIS A 464 4.33 1.32 -1.04
N SER A 465 4.88 2.52 -0.82
CA SER A 465 5.99 3.10 -1.59
C SER A 465 6.79 4.08 -0.73
N PHE A 466 7.83 4.68 -1.31
CA PHE A 466 8.66 5.72 -0.71
C PHE A 466 8.91 6.84 -1.74
N ALA A 467 9.32 8.01 -1.25
CA ALA A 467 9.70 9.13 -2.11
C ALA A 467 11.18 9.02 -2.49
N LEU A 468 11.49 9.24 -3.77
CA LEU A 468 12.84 9.19 -4.31
C LEU A 468 13.16 10.54 -4.97
N THR A 469 14.33 11.10 -4.67
CA THR A 469 14.92 12.23 -5.36
C THR A 469 16.34 11.90 -5.81
N ALA A 470 17.02 12.82 -6.50
CA ALA A 470 18.38 12.61 -6.99
C ALA A 470 19.38 12.21 -5.86
N ASN A 471 19.23 12.84 -4.69
CA ASN A 471 20.13 12.69 -3.54
C ASN A 471 19.48 12.01 -2.33
N TYR A 472 18.15 12.02 -2.21
CA TYR A 472 17.47 11.55 -1.02
C TYR A 472 16.47 10.42 -1.29
N ILE A 473 16.29 9.59 -0.28
CA ILE A 473 15.14 8.71 -0.12
C ILE A 473 14.38 9.23 1.10
N VAL A 474 13.05 9.31 1.00
CA VAL A 474 12.22 9.64 2.16
C VAL A 474 11.23 8.52 2.42
N LEU A 475 11.41 7.83 3.54
CA LEU A 475 10.46 6.85 4.07
C LEU A 475 9.42 7.59 4.92
N ILE A 476 8.15 7.43 4.57
CA ILE A 476 7.04 7.95 5.36
C ILE A 476 6.52 6.81 6.24
N VAL A 477 6.60 6.99 7.56
CA VAL A 477 6.14 6.01 8.54
C VAL A 477 4.82 6.51 9.12
N TYR A 478 3.73 5.93 8.65
CA TYR A 478 2.37 6.21 9.15
C TYR A 478 2.20 5.67 10.57
N PRO A 479 1.28 6.23 11.38
CA PRO A 479 1.08 5.88 12.78
C PRO A 479 0.38 4.52 12.97
N TYR A 480 0.90 3.47 12.35
CA TYR A 480 0.50 2.11 12.66
C TYR A 480 1.21 1.64 13.93
N THR A 481 0.47 0.96 14.78
CA THR A 481 0.97 0.37 16.02
C THR A 481 0.48 -1.06 16.15
N SER A 482 1.29 -1.90 16.78
CA SER A 482 0.95 -3.27 17.10
C SER A 482 0.54 -3.36 18.56
N THR A 483 -0.50 -4.10 18.89
CA THR A 483 -0.89 -4.29 20.30
C THR A 483 0.19 -5.03 21.11
N TRP A 484 0.32 -4.74 22.42
CA TRP A 484 1.22 -5.47 23.34
C TRP A 484 0.98 -6.99 23.34
N ARG A 485 -0.24 -7.42 22.98
CA ARG A 485 -0.62 -8.82 22.79
C ARG A 485 0.15 -9.47 21.65
N THR A 486 0.50 -8.74 20.59
CA THR A 486 1.32 -9.24 19.46
C THR A 486 2.76 -9.53 19.92
N GLY A 487 3.31 -8.70 20.80
CA GLY A 487 4.63 -8.92 21.42
C GLY A 487 4.66 -10.14 22.36
N LEU A 488 3.62 -10.30 23.19
CA LEU A 488 3.50 -11.47 24.08
C LEU A 488 3.20 -12.78 23.34
N LYS A 489 2.46 -12.74 22.22
CA LYS A 489 2.27 -13.91 21.35
C LYS A 489 3.60 -14.48 20.84
N LYS A 490 4.62 -13.65 20.64
CA LYS A 490 5.99 -14.07 20.25
C LYS A 490 6.86 -14.55 21.41
N LEU A 491 6.48 -14.31 22.65
CA LEU A 491 7.22 -14.72 23.84
C LEU A 491 6.88 -16.13 24.35
N ASN A 492 5.91 -16.82 23.72
CA ASN A 492 5.48 -18.15 24.14
C ASN A 492 6.27 -19.25 23.38
N PRO A 493 7.29 -19.89 23.99
CA PRO A 493 8.16 -20.86 23.33
C PRO A 493 7.46 -22.18 22.96
N PHE A 494 6.23 -22.42 23.46
CA PHE A 494 5.45 -23.62 23.16
C PHE A 494 4.52 -23.46 21.95
N ARG A 495 4.53 -22.29 21.30
CA ARG A 495 3.74 -22.05 20.09
C ARG A 495 4.65 -22.14 18.87
N ASN A 496 4.42 -23.14 18.03
CA ASN A 496 5.10 -23.32 16.74
C ASN A 496 5.19 -21.98 15.98
N GLU A 497 6.35 -21.70 15.38
CA GLU A 497 6.61 -20.58 14.45
C GLU A 497 5.67 -20.55 13.22
N ASN A 498 4.74 -21.52 13.15
CA ASN A 498 3.67 -21.63 12.15
C ASN A 498 2.45 -20.75 12.45
N SER A 499 2.44 -19.94 13.51
CA SER A 499 1.38 -18.94 13.76
C SER A 499 1.63 -17.67 12.95
N THR A 500 1.38 -17.76 11.65
CA THR A 500 1.52 -16.68 10.67
C THR A 500 0.30 -15.75 10.64
N SER A 501 0.09 -14.95 11.69
CA SER A 501 -0.60 -13.68 11.44
C SER A 501 0.36 -12.81 10.63
N SER A 502 -0.08 -12.28 9.49
CA SER A 502 0.74 -11.29 8.79
C SER A 502 0.92 -10.12 9.76
N VAL A 503 2.14 -9.59 9.91
CA VAL A 503 2.38 -8.46 10.84
C VAL A 503 1.39 -7.31 10.57
N THR A 504 1.00 -7.15 9.30
CA THR A 504 -0.02 -6.23 8.80
C THR A 504 -1.43 -6.43 9.34
N GLU A 505 -1.88 -7.67 9.61
CA GLU A 505 -3.19 -7.96 10.22
C GLU A 505 -3.28 -7.51 11.68
N ASP A 506 -2.12 -7.42 12.36
CA ASP A 506 -2.02 -7.00 13.76
C ASP A 506 -1.69 -5.49 13.92
N LEU A 507 -1.56 -4.75 12.82
CA LEU A 507 -1.35 -3.29 12.82
C LEU A 507 -2.70 -2.56 12.83
N TYR A 508 -2.87 -1.61 13.74
CA TYR A 508 -3.99 -0.67 13.71
C TYR A 508 -3.47 0.77 13.57
N PHE A 509 -4.20 1.59 12.82
CA PHE A 509 -3.89 3.01 12.68
C PHE A 509 -4.25 3.75 13.97
N ASP A 510 -3.29 4.42 14.56
CA ASP A 510 -3.46 5.27 15.74
C ASP A 510 -3.82 6.70 15.31
N PRO A 511 -5.08 7.14 15.50
CA PRO A 511 -5.51 8.48 15.12
C PRO A 511 -4.90 9.59 16.00
N GLU A 512 -4.27 9.25 17.12
CA GLU A 512 -3.52 10.20 17.96
C GLU A 512 -2.00 10.08 17.76
N GLY A 513 -1.58 9.15 16.91
CA GLY A 513 -0.18 8.89 16.61
C GLY A 513 0.47 10.01 15.79
N ASN A 514 1.73 9.81 15.42
CA ASN A 514 2.45 10.78 14.58
C ASN A 514 2.95 10.09 13.32
N THR A 515 2.92 10.81 12.21
CA THR A 515 3.61 10.38 10.99
C THR A 515 5.01 10.95 10.99
N THR A 516 6.01 10.14 10.66
CA THR A 516 7.40 10.60 10.54
C THR A 516 7.94 10.44 9.12
N PHE A 517 8.76 11.42 8.70
CA PHE A 517 9.48 11.40 7.42
C PHE A 517 10.96 11.18 7.71
N HIS A 518 11.46 10.00 7.39
CA HIS A 518 12.85 9.62 7.58
C HIS A 518 13.62 9.92 6.30
N VAL A 519 14.55 10.88 6.35
CA VAL A 519 15.34 11.35 5.22
C VAL A 519 16.68 10.63 5.20
N ILE A 520 16.90 9.84 4.17
CA ILE A 520 18.13 9.09 3.93
C ILE A 520 18.89 9.76 2.80
N ASP A 521 20.16 10.11 3.04
CA ASP A 521 21.07 10.59 2.01
C ASP A 521 21.67 9.39 1.27
N ARG A 522 21.42 9.33 -0.03
CA ARG A 522 21.85 8.22 -0.90
C ARG A 522 23.35 8.20 -1.11
N ASN A 523 23.99 9.36 -1.10
CA ASN A 523 25.43 9.50 -1.33
C ASN A 523 26.21 9.19 -0.05
N ARG A 524 25.73 9.71 1.09
CA ARG A 524 26.32 9.46 2.42
C ARG A 524 25.95 8.09 2.99
N ARG A 525 24.90 7.45 2.46
CA ARG A 525 24.45 6.11 2.86
C ARG A 525 24.02 6.03 4.32
N GLU A 526 23.38 7.10 4.79
CA GLU A 526 22.92 7.22 6.18
C GLU A 526 21.62 8.02 6.28
N GLU A 527 20.90 7.81 7.38
CA GLU A 527 19.77 8.65 7.76
C GLU A 527 20.27 9.98 8.34
N ILE A 528 19.82 11.10 7.76
CA ILE A 528 20.35 12.42 8.09
C ILE A 528 19.37 13.28 8.90
N ALA A 529 18.06 13.07 8.73
CA ALA A 529 17.03 13.85 9.40
C ALA A 529 15.73 13.06 9.56
N VAL A 530 14.95 13.42 10.57
CA VAL A 530 13.58 12.93 10.78
C VAL A 530 12.66 14.13 10.99
N PHE A 531 11.57 14.19 10.24
CA PHE A 531 10.50 15.17 10.45
C PHE A 531 9.29 14.47 11.04
N ARG A 532 8.45 15.22 11.76
CA ARG A 532 7.23 14.69 12.40
C ARG A 532 6.05 15.57 12.08
N THR A 533 4.93 14.98 11.69
CA THR A 533 3.65 15.67 11.54
C THR A 533 2.50 14.91 12.19
N SER A 534 1.33 15.54 12.19
CA SER A 534 0.06 14.93 12.62
C SER A 534 -0.22 13.61 11.88
N PRO A 535 -1.15 12.77 12.37
CA PRO A 535 -1.56 11.57 11.67
C PRO A 535 -1.91 11.87 10.21
N LEU A 536 -1.38 11.03 9.32
CA LEU A 536 -1.76 11.00 7.91
C LEU A 536 -1.62 9.57 7.41
N PHE A 537 -2.33 9.24 6.36
CA PHE A 537 -2.19 7.98 5.64
C PHE A 537 -2.13 8.27 4.14
N ALA A 538 -1.29 7.54 3.42
CA ALA A 538 -1.25 7.59 1.97
C ALA A 538 -0.78 6.27 1.39
N LEU A 539 -1.47 5.81 0.36
CA LEU A 539 -1.01 4.68 -0.46
C LEU A 539 -0.08 5.17 -1.57
N SER A 540 -0.42 6.32 -2.15
CA SER A 540 0.18 6.80 -3.39
C SER A 540 1.00 8.06 -3.17
N ILE A 541 2.32 7.91 -3.26
CA ILE A 541 3.26 9.03 -3.43
C ILE A 541 3.37 9.32 -4.93
N ILE A 542 3.06 10.57 -5.32
CA ILE A 542 3.05 11.03 -6.71
C ILE A 542 4.49 11.20 -7.20
N ASN A 543 5.24 12.09 -6.53
CA ASN A 543 6.62 12.41 -6.90
C ASN A 543 7.32 13.14 -5.75
N ALA A 544 8.63 13.28 -5.84
CA ALA A 544 9.40 14.16 -4.98
C ALA A 544 10.50 14.88 -5.77
N SER A 545 10.87 16.07 -5.31
CA SER A 545 11.90 16.89 -5.95
C SER A 545 12.68 17.71 -4.93
N GLU A 546 13.90 18.08 -5.29
CA GLU A 546 14.79 18.90 -4.45
C GLU A 546 14.81 20.35 -4.91
N ASN A 547 14.94 21.28 -3.97
CA ASN A 547 15.40 22.64 -4.24
C ASN A 547 16.72 22.88 -3.48
N PRO A 548 17.88 22.69 -4.14
CA PRO A 548 19.18 22.84 -3.49
C PRO A 548 19.43 24.26 -2.95
N ALA A 549 18.91 25.29 -3.64
CA ALA A 549 19.10 26.68 -3.22
C ALA A 549 18.39 26.99 -1.89
N GLN A 550 17.31 26.28 -1.60
CA GLN A 550 16.53 26.43 -0.36
C GLN A 550 16.78 25.29 0.64
N GLN A 551 17.60 24.29 0.28
CA GLN A 551 17.81 23.05 1.05
C GLN A 551 16.48 22.39 1.44
N THR A 552 15.57 22.26 0.46
CA THR A 552 14.26 21.65 0.68
C THR A 552 14.03 20.41 -0.16
N VAL A 553 13.25 19.48 0.38
CA VAL A 553 12.68 18.35 -0.35
C VAL A 553 11.17 18.52 -0.38
N THR A 554 10.59 18.51 -1.56
CA THR A 554 9.15 18.58 -1.80
C THR A 554 8.62 17.19 -2.11
N ILE A 555 7.51 16.80 -1.51
CA ILE A 555 6.87 15.48 -1.69
C ILE A 555 5.38 15.70 -1.95
N ASP A 556 4.91 15.25 -3.11
CA ASP A 556 3.49 15.23 -3.44
C ASP A 556 2.93 13.83 -3.20
N LEU A 557 1.87 13.74 -2.40
CA LEU A 557 1.18 12.48 -2.10
C LEU A 557 -0.33 12.68 -2.01
N ASN A 558 -1.10 11.65 -2.36
CA ASN A 558 -2.54 11.63 -2.16
C ASN A 558 -2.82 11.22 -0.71
N ALA A 559 -3.19 12.20 0.12
CA ALA A 559 -3.23 12.05 1.57
C ALA A 559 -4.66 11.93 2.10
N TYR A 560 -4.83 10.99 3.03
CA TYR A 560 -5.99 10.79 3.90
C TYR A 560 -5.64 11.22 5.32
N ASP A 561 -6.65 11.59 6.09
CA ASP A 561 -6.50 11.88 7.53
C ASP A 561 -6.55 10.60 8.39
N SER A 562 -6.99 9.47 7.83
CA SER A 562 -7.11 8.17 8.48
C SER A 562 -6.92 7.02 7.48
N ASP A 563 -6.87 5.78 7.97
CA ASP A 563 -6.86 4.57 7.14
C ASP A 563 -8.25 4.05 6.73
N ASP A 564 -9.32 4.85 6.93
CA ASP A 564 -10.72 4.46 6.69
C ASP A 564 -10.94 3.92 5.27
N ILE A 565 -10.13 4.36 4.30
CA ILE A 565 -10.21 3.91 2.90
C ILE A 565 -9.98 2.39 2.77
N LEU A 566 -9.13 1.80 3.60
CA LEU A 566 -8.86 0.37 3.58
C LEU A 566 -10.09 -0.44 3.98
N ARG A 567 -10.91 0.07 4.91
CA ARG A 567 -12.18 -0.57 5.27
C ARG A 567 -13.21 -0.49 4.14
N CYS A 568 -13.18 0.58 3.33
CA CYS A 568 -14.06 0.72 2.17
C CYS A 568 -13.77 -0.35 1.10
N TRP A 569 -12.54 -0.85 1.02
CA TRP A 569 -12.10 -1.84 0.03
C TRP A 569 -12.23 -3.30 0.47
N SER A 570 -12.96 -3.58 1.56
CA SER A 570 -13.42 -4.94 1.81
C SER A 570 -14.38 -5.39 0.69
N LEU A 571 -14.29 -6.64 0.26
CA LEU A 571 -15.18 -7.19 -0.76
C LEU A 571 -16.63 -7.21 -0.30
N GLN A 572 -16.88 -7.31 1.01
CA GLN A 572 -18.22 -7.14 1.56
C GLN A 572 -18.78 -5.75 1.25
N ASN A 573 -18.00 -4.69 1.44
CA ASN A 573 -18.45 -3.34 1.12
C ASN A 573 -18.55 -3.14 -0.39
N LEU A 574 -17.53 -3.53 -1.15
CA LEU A 574 -17.47 -3.34 -2.60
C LEU A 574 -18.55 -4.10 -3.37
N ARG A 575 -19.05 -5.24 -2.85
CA ARG A 575 -20.07 -6.07 -3.53
C ARG A 575 -21.49 -5.90 -2.98
N THR A 576 -21.68 -5.15 -1.90
CA THR A 576 -23.00 -4.96 -1.26
C THR A 576 -23.37 -3.50 -1.13
N ALA A 577 -24.65 -3.18 -0.93
CA ALA A 577 -25.16 -1.81 -0.78
C ALA A 577 -24.78 -1.12 0.56
N ASN A 578 -23.75 -1.64 1.24
CA ASN A 578 -23.34 -1.19 2.58
C ASN A 578 -22.03 -0.39 2.57
N MET A 579 -21.47 -0.08 1.39
CA MET A 579 -20.21 0.66 1.30
C MET A 579 -20.42 2.11 1.78
N PRO A 580 -19.68 2.56 2.81
CA PRO A 580 -19.73 3.95 3.22
C PRO A 580 -19.19 4.87 2.11
N PRO A 581 -19.48 6.19 2.16
CA PRO A 581 -18.84 7.14 1.27
C PRO A 581 -17.31 7.04 1.39
N PHE A 582 -16.61 7.15 0.28
CA PHE A 582 -15.14 7.14 0.30
C PHE A 582 -14.63 8.34 1.11
N PRO A 583 -13.66 8.14 2.02
CA PRO A 583 -13.02 9.26 2.67
C PRO A 583 -12.33 10.14 1.62
N ALA A 584 -12.40 11.46 1.81
CA ALA A 584 -11.79 12.40 0.91
C ALA A 584 -10.26 12.30 1.00
N ALA A 585 -9.61 12.09 -0.14
CA ALA A 585 -8.17 12.25 -0.27
C ALA A 585 -7.89 13.56 -1.00
N THR A 586 -6.78 14.21 -0.68
CA THR A 586 -6.33 15.39 -1.41
C THR A 586 -4.84 15.29 -1.68
N VAL A 587 -4.41 15.85 -2.81
CA VAL A 587 -2.97 15.97 -3.09
C VAL A 587 -2.40 17.02 -2.15
N ARG A 588 -1.54 16.58 -1.23
CA ARG A 588 -0.81 17.44 -0.30
C ARG A 588 0.66 17.49 -0.71
N ARG A 589 1.16 18.71 -0.94
CA ARG A 589 2.57 18.99 -1.20
C ARG A 589 3.27 19.29 0.11
N TYR A 590 3.95 18.30 0.68
CA TYR A 590 4.78 18.47 1.87
C TYR A 590 6.14 19.05 1.50
N VAL A 591 6.64 19.97 2.33
CA VAL A 591 7.98 20.55 2.18
C VAL A 591 8.78 20.29 3.45
N LEU A 592 9.87 19.54 3.29
CA LEU A 592 10.87 19.31 4.31
C LEU A 592 11.94 20.39 4.17
N GLU A 593 11.95 21.37 5.07
CA GLU A 593 12.92 22.48 5.02
C GLU A 593 14.18 22.20 5.82
N LYS A 594 15.28 22.87 5.42
CA LYS A 594 16.56 22.86 6.15
C LYS A 594 17.12 21.45 6.29
N ILE A 595 17.11 20.69 5.21
CA ILE A 595 17.76 19.37 5.17
C ILE A 595 19.24 19.55 5.54
N PRO A 596 19.72 18.93 6.63
CA PRO A 596 21.09 19.13 7.10
C PRO A 596 22.10 18.42 6.19
N GLU A 597 23.30 18.98 6.07
CA GLU A 597 24.41 18.37 5.31
C GLU A 597 25.04 17.16 6.02
N GLU A 598 24.85 17.05 7.34
CA GLU A 598 25.36 15.97 8.19
C GLU A 598 24.21 15.33 8.99
N SER A 599 24.41 14.08 9.43
CA SER A 599 23.42 13.41 10.26
C SER A 599 23.16 14.16 11.57
N THR A 600 21.87 14.47 11.78
CA THR A 600 21.35 15.09 13.00
C THR A 600 20.53 14.12 13.85
N VAL A 601 20.26 12.91 13.33
CA VAL A 601 19.39 11.90 13.95
C VAL A 601 19.85 11.55 15.38
N TYR A 602 21.15 11.45 15.59
CA TYR A 602 21.75 11.14 16.90
C TYR A 602 21.86 12.35 17.84
N LYS A 603 21.67 13.57 17.33
CA LYS A 603 21.86 14.84 18.06
C LYS A 603 20.52 15.49 18.46
N ILE A 604 19.43 15.14 17.78
CA ILE A 604 18.12 15.77 17.98
C ILE A 604 17.33 15.08 19.10
N ASP A 605 16.71 15.90 19.95
CA ASP A 605 15.67 15.46 20.88
C ASP A 605 14.45 14.98 20.08
N LYS A 606 14.13 13.69 20.17
CA LYS A 606 12.97 13.08 19.47
C LYS A 606 11.63 13.73 19.84
N LYS A 607 11.55 14.47 20.96
CA LYS A 607 10.36 15.27 21.32
C LYS A 607 10.24 16.58 20.54
N LYS A 608 11.33 17.03 19.88
CA LYS A 608 11.46 18.30 19.17
C LYS A 608 11.85 18.11 17.70
N LEU A 609 11.29 17.08 17.06
CA LEU A 609 11.46 16.89 15.61
C LEU A 609 10.87 18.07 14.83
N PRO A 610 11.53 18.52 13.74
CA PRO A 610 10.99 19.55 12.87
C PRO A 610 9.66 19.11 12.24
N MET A 611 8.74 20.06 12.12
CA MET A 611 7.44 19.87 11.51
C MET A 611 7.52 20.25 10.02
N PRO A 612 7.18 19.35 9.08
CA PRO A 612 7.02 19.74 7.69
C PRO A 612 5.69 20.49 7.53
N TYR A 613 5.65 21.52 6.71
CA TYR A 613 4.38 22.12 6.29
C TYR A 613 3.93 21.51 4.98
N TYR A 614 2.64 21.67 4.67
CA TYR A 614 2.11 21.26 3.39
C TYR A 614 1.11 22.28 2.83
N THR A 615 0.88 22.19 1.52
CA THR A 615 -0.20 22.92 0.85
C THR A 615 -1.10 21.93 0.09
N HIS A 616 -2.41 22.17 0.11
CA HIS A 616 -3.33 21.43 -0.76
C HIS A 616 -3.14 21.87 -2.22
N ARG A 617 -2.93 20.89 -3.09
CA ARG A 617 -2.85 21.07 -4.56
C ARG A 617 -4.17 20.73 -5.24
N THR A 618 -4.99 19.91 -4.60
CA THR A 618 -6.35 19.59 -5.05
C THR A 618 -7.33 19.65 -3.88
N ASP A 619 -8.60 19.90 -4.19
CA ASP A 619 -9.77 19.74 -3.31
C ASP A 619 -10.59 18.48 -3.69
N TYR A 620 -9.94 17.55 -4.40
CA TYR A 620 -10.51 16.31 -4.87
C TYR A 620 -9.48 15.16 -4.81
N THR A 621 -10.01 13.95 -4.72
CA THR A 621 -9.22 12.71 -4.75
C THR A 621 -8.52 12.55 -6.10
N LEU A 622 -7.23 12.22 -6.06
CA LEU A 622 -6.44 11.81 -7.20
C LEU A 622 -5.74 10.48 -6.85
N GLU A 623 -6.51 9.40 -6.88
CA GLU A 623 -6.01 8.06 -6.60
C GLU A 623 -5.31 7.43 -7.79
N PHE A 624 -4.43 6.46 -7.55
CA PHE A 624 -3.57 5.89 -8.59
C PHE A 624 -2.89 6.97 -9.48
N PRO A 625 -2.22 7.96 -8.87
CA PRO A 625 -1.65 9.08 -9.59
C PRO A 625 -0.42 8.64 -10.39
N VAL A 626 -0.36 9.10 -11.64
CA VAL A 626 0.80 8.98 -12.53
C VAL A 626 1.22 10.36 -13.01
N ILE A 627 2.50 10.50 -13.32
CA ILE A 627 3.07 11.71 -13.92
C ILE A 627 3.75 11.35 -15.24
N ASN A 628 4.17 12.35 -16.01
CA ASN A 628 5.06 12.11 -17.13
C ASN A 628 6.38 11.49 -16.61
N PRO A 629 6.81 10.31 -17.11
CA PRO A 629 8.02 9.64 -16.64
C PRO A 629 9.29 10.50 -16.70
N SER A 630 9.35 11.49 -17.61
CA SER A 630 10.47 12.45 -17.71
C SER A 630 10.59 13.39 -16.50
N LYS A 631 9.55 13.49 -15.67
CA LYS A 631 9.52 14.35 -14.47
C LYS A 631 9.77 13.59 -13.16
N ILE A 632 10.06 12.29 -13.21
CA ILE A 632 10.45 11.52 -12.02
C ILE A 632 11.67 12.18 -11.35
N MET A 633 11.61 12.37 -10.03
CA MET A 633 12.61 13.09 -9.21
C MET A 633 12.76 14.60 -9.49
N GLN A 634 11.93 15.17 -10.36
CA GLN A 634 11.96 16.58 -10.75
C GLN A 634 10.66 17.30 -10.35
N GLN A 635 10.68 18.63 -10.36
CA GLN A 635 9.45 19.39 -10.21
C GLN A 635 8.52 19.09 -11.40
N HIS A 636 7.26 18.87 -11.11
CA HIS A 636 6.22 18.52 -12.06
C HIS A 636 4.99 19.40 -11.83
N ARG A 637 4.22 19.62 -12.88
CA ARG A 637 3.00 20.42 -12.89
C ARG A 637 1.75 19.56 -13.01
N TYR A 638 1.81 18.50 -13.81
CA TYR A 638 0.66 17.68 -14.14
C TYR A 638 0.74 16.29 -13.52
N ALA A 639 -0.41 15.81 -13.05
CA ALA A 639 -0.60 14.43 -12.64
C ALA A 639 -1.94 13.93 -13.17
N TRP A 640 -2.00 12.66 -13.56
CA TRP A 640 -3.23 11.99 -13.97
C TRP A 640 -3.62 10.95 -12.94
N GLY A 641 -4.91 10.78 -12.66
CA GLY A 641 -5.35 9.81 -11.66
C GLY A 641 -6.85 9.59 -11.71
N LEU A 642 -7.31 8.70 -10.84
CA LEU A 642 -8.70 8.36 -10.63
C LEU A 642 -9.37 9.30 -9.64
N SER A 643 -10.60 9.68 -9.93
CA SER A 643 -11.43 10.49 -9.04
C SER A 643 -12.88 10.02 -9.07
N ILE A 644 -13.67 10.65 -8.19
CA ILE A 644 -15.11 10.47 -8.12
C ILE A 644 -15.77 11.75 -8.61
N SER A 645 -16.71 11.60 -9.53
CA SER A 645 -17.52 12.68 -10.07
C SER A 645 -18.16 13.49 -8.94
N PRO A 646 -18.13 14.85 -9.01
CA PRO A 646 -18.56 15.70 -7.89
C PRO A 646 -19.94 15.36 -7.32
N ALA A 647 -20.89 15.00 -8.19
CA ALA A 647 -22.26 14.65 -7.80
C ALA A 647 -22.38 13.38 -6.94
N LYS A 648 -21.38 12.48 -7.00
CA LYS A 648 -21.41 11.17 -6.35
C LYS A 648 -20.53 11.08 -5.10
N ARG A 649 -19.72 12.10 -4.79
CA ARG A 649 -18.73 12.04 -3.69
C ARG A 649 -19.31 11.78 -2.31
N ALA A 650 -20.52 12.27 -2.04
CA ALA A 650 -21.19 12.07 -0.77
C ALA A 650 -22.10 10.82 -0.74
N SER A 651 -22.19 10.09 -1.84
CA SER A 651 -23.06 8.92 -1.97
C SER A 651 -22.36 7.65 -1.46
N THR A 652 -23.15 6.73 -0.93
CA THR A 652 -22.71 5.35 -0.67
C THR A 652 -22.56 4.60 -1.98
N ASN A 653 -21.79 3.51 -1.99
CA ASN A 653 -21.63 2.66 -3.18
C ASN A 653 -21.17 3.40 -4.43
N VAL A 654 -20.14 4.23 -4.28
CA VAL A 654 -19.48 4.93 -5.39
C VAL A 654 -18.02 4.52 -5.48
N LEU A 655 -17.63 4.09 -6.67
CA LEU A 655 -16.25 3.83 -7.04
C LEU A 655 -15.75 4.96 -7.96
N TRP A 656 -14.43 5.02 -8.18
CA TRP A 656 -13.85 5.93 -9.17
C TRP A 656 -14.51 5.76 -10.54
N ASP A 657 -15.11 6.83 -11.04
CA ASP A 657 -15.86 6.89 -12.30
C ASP A 657 -15.30 7.95 -13.26
N THR A 658 -14.18 8.56 -12.89
CA THR A 658 -13.59 9.71 -13.60
C THR A 658 -12.06 9.56 -13.65
N ILE A 659 -11.47 9.83 -14.83
CA ILE A 659 -10.03 10.07 -14.97
C ILE A 659 -9.80 11.58 -14.98
N VAL A 660 -8.86 12.06 -14.16
CA VAL A 660 -8.56 13.48 -14.00
C VAL A 660 -7.12 13.75 -14.42
N LYS A 661 -6.92 14.80 -15.22
CA LYS A 661 -5.65 15.52 -15.35
C LYS A 661 -5.68 16.70 -14.40
N ALA A 662 -4.85 16.67 -13.36
CA ALA A 662 -4.69 17.75 -12.40
C ALA A 662 -3.56 18.68 -12.84
N ASP A 663 -3.83 19.98 -12.89
CA ASP A 663 -2.80 21.02 -12.90
C ASP A 663 -2.52 21.39 -11.44
N LEU A 664 -1.43 20.86 -10.89
CA LEU A 664 -1.11 21.05 -9.49
C LEU A 664 -0.68 22.46 -9.19
N ASP A 665 -0.19 23.24 -10.16
CA ASP A 665 0.26 24.63 -9.97
C ASP A 665 -0.89 25.62 -10.00
N GLU A 666 -1.76 25.52 -11.01
CA GLU A 666 -2.96 26.35 -11.12
C GLU A 666 -4.13 25.83 -10.28
N LYS A 667 -4.00 24.63 -9.70
CA LYS A 667 -5.05 23.93 -8.94
C LYS A 667 -6.35 23.75 -9.74
N SER A 668 -6.19 23.49 -11.04
CA SER A 668 -7.29 23.26 -11.98
C SER A 668 -7.28 21.81 -12.47
N LYS A 669 -8.28 21.42 -13.26
CA LYS A 669 -8.37 20.06 -13.79
C LYS A 669 -9.10 19.96 -15.13
N LYS A 670 -8.79 18.91 -15.87
CA LYS A 670 -9.59 18.38 -16.98
C LYS A 670 -9.99 16.94 -16.65
N GLU A 671 -11.16 16.50 -17.11
CA GLU A 671 -11.74 15.22 -16.71
C GLU A 671 -12.29 14.46 -17.91
N TRP A 672 -12.21 13.14 -17.83
CA TRP A 672 -12.95 12.21 -18.69
C TRP A 672 -13.83 11.33 -17.81
N SER A 673 -15.09 11.15 -18.22
CA SER A 673 -16.02 10.20 -17.62
C SER A 673 -17.06 9.76 -18.66
N ALA A 674 -17.70 8.62 -18.40
CA ALA A 674 -18.82 8.13 -19.19
C ALA A 674 -19.84 7.45 -18.25
N ASP A 675 -21.12 7.54 -18.58
CA ASP A 675 -22.17 7.00 -17.72
C ASP A 675 -22.04 5.47 -17.55
N GLY A 676 -22.21 5.00 -16.31
CA GLY A 676 -22.00 3.60 -15.93
C GLY A 676 -20.60 3.03 -16.19
N CYS A 677 -19.59 3.88 -16.45
CA CYS A 677 -18.23 3.45 -16.76
C CYS A 677 -17.26 3.72 -15.60
N TYR A 678 -16.34 2.79 -15.36
CA TYR A 678 -15.41 2.81 -14.23
C TYR A 678 -13.98 2.53 -14.72
N PRO A 679 -13.11 3.56 -14.78
CA PRO A 679 -11.74 3.41 -15.27
C PRO A 679 -10.79 2.79 -14.22
N SER A 680 -9.80 2.04 -14.68
CA SER A 680 -8.63 1.63 -13.89
C SER A 680 -7.55 2.71 -13.88
N GLU A 681 -6.47 2.50 -13.12
CA GLU A 681 -5.27 3.36 -13.11
C GLU A 681 -4.91 3.86 -14.53
N PRO A 682 -4.81 5.19 -14.73
CA PRO A 682 -4.28 5.76 -15.96
C PRO A 682 -2.77 5.51 -16.07
N VAL A 683 -2.28 5.18 -17.26
CA VAL A 683 -0.84 5.06 -17.57
C VAL A 683 -0.47 6.13 -18.59
N MET A 684 0.45 7.01 -18.24
CA MET A 684 0.93 8.08 -19.12
C MET A 684 2.05 7.57 -20.04
N VAL A 685 1.83 7.68 -21.35
CA VAL A 685 2.81 7.38 -22.39
C VAL A 685 3.27 8.69 -23.04
N PRO A 686 4.53 9.12 -22.84
CA PRO A 686 5.01 10.37 -23.39
C PRO A 686 5.20 10.29 -24.90
N SER A 687 4.95 11.40 -25.59
CA SER A 687 5.27 11.54 -27.01
C SER A 687 6.78 11.40 -27.24
N PRO A 688 7.23 10.68 -28.29
CA PRO A 688 8.65 10.56 -28.63
C PRO A 688 9.26 11.88 -29.13
N TRP A 689 8.44 12.84 -29.53
CA TRP A 689 8.89 14.14 -30.05
C TRP A 689 9.04 15.22 -28.97
N ASN A 690 9.30 14.80 -27.74
CA ASN A 690 9.59 15.69 -26.61
C ASN A 690 11.03 16.21 -26.68
N ASN A 691 11.34 17.01 -27.70
CA ASN A 691 12.51 17.88 -27.66
C ASN A 691 12.14 19.12 -26.84
N GLU A 692 12.70 19.26 -25.63
CA GLU A 692 12.45 20.41 -24.72
C GLU A 692 12.70 21.78 -25.38
N GLN A 693 13.50 21.82 -26.46
CA GLN A 693 13.83 23.04 -27.19
C GLN A 693 12.77 23.49 -28.21
N GLU A 694 11.79 22.64 -28.55
CA GLU A 694 10.74 22.95 -29.53
C GLU A 694 9.36 22.50 -29.02
N THR A 695 8.71 23.32 -28.19
CA THR A 695 7.25 23.30 -27.95
C THR A 695 6.61 22.03 -27.36
N GLY A 696 7.36 21.18 -26.64
CA GLY A 696 6.83 19.97 -26.01
C GLY A 696 6.46 20.11 -24.52
N GLY A 697 5.20 20.38 -24.17
CA GLY A 697 4.74 20.42 -22.76
C GLY A 697 4.83 19.07 -22.02
N GLU A 698 4.88 19.12 -20.68
CA GLU A 698 4.89 17.95 -19.78
C GLU A 698 3.71 16.99 -19.98
N ASP A 699 2.62 17.48 -20.57
CA ASP A 699 1.36 16.81 -20.85
C ASP A 699 1.20 16.32 -22.29
N ARG A 700 2.27 16.32 -23.10
CA ARG A 700 2.24 15.74 -24.45
C ARG A 700 2.42 14.23 -24.42
N GLY A 701 1.37 13.51 -24.80
CA GLY A 701 1.37 12.06 -24.89
C GLY A 701 -0.04 11.50 -24.90
N VAL A 702 -0.15 10.25 -24.47
CA VAL A 702 -1.40 9.51 -24.38
C VAL A 702 -1.58 9.00 -22.96
N VAL A 703 -2.80 9.02 -22.45
CA VAL A 703 -3.19 8.32 -21.23
C VAL A 703 -3.98 7.07 -21.59
N LEU A 704 -3.51 5.92 -21.14
CA LEU A 704 -4.15 4.62 -21.33
C LEU A 704 -4.89 4.21 -20.05
N SER A 705 -6.10 3.66 -20.17
CA SER A 705 -6.83 3.09 -19.03
C SER A 705 -7.73 1.94 -19.49
N VAL A 706 -7.88 0.90 -18.68
CA VAL A 706 -8.88 -0.15 -18.92
C VAL A 706 -10.15 0.26 -18.20
N VAL A 707 -11.25 0.36 -18.93
CA VAL A 707 -12.54 0.83 -18.39
C VAL A 707 -13.53 -0.31 -18.35
N LEU A 708 -14.20 -0.49 -17.21
CA LEU A 708 -15.38 -1.35 -17.09
C LEU A 708 -16.61 -0.56 -17.53
N ASP A 709 -17.32 -1.07 -18.55
CA ASP A 709 -18.68 -0.66 -18.93
C ASP A 709 -19.66 -1.54 -18.14
N GLY A 710 -20.14 -1.02 -17.02
CA GLY A 710 -21.04 -1.73 -16.10
C GLY A 710 -22.33 -2.19 -16.79
N PRO A 711 -23.06 -1.32 -17.51
CA PRO A 711 -24.28 -1.69 -18.24
C PRO A 711 -24.09 -2.82 -19.25
N ARG A 712 -22.96 -2.87 -19.95
CA ARG A 712 -22.65 -3.95 -20.91
C ARG A 712 -21.96 -5.17 -20.28
N ASN A 713 -21.54 -5.05 -19.03
CA ASN A 713 -20.70 -6.04 -18.34
C ASN A 713 -19.48 -6.46 -19.18
N SER A 714 -18.82 -5.48 -19.77
CA SER A 714 -17.66 -5.66 -20.65
C SER A 714 -16.63 -4.58 -20.37
N SER A 715 -15.39 -4.76 -20.82
CA SER A 715 -14.36 -3.73 -20.68
C SER A 715 -13.87 -3.22 -22.03
N PHE A 716 -13.24 -2.06 -22.03
CA PHE A 716 -12.52 -1.52 -23.20
C PHE A 716 -11.21 -0.87 -22.77
N LEU A 717 -10.20 -0.94 -23.64
CA LEU A 717 -8.99 -0.13 -23.51
C LEU A 717 -9.30 1.26 -24.07
N LEU A 718 -9.22 2.28 -23.21
CA LEU A 718 -9.38 3.69 -23.53
C LEU A 718 -8.02 4.34 -23.79
N MET A 719 -7.96 5.21 -24.79
CA MET A 719 -6.81 6.06 -25.09
C MET A 719 -7.28 7.52 -25.13
N LEU A 720 -6.69 8.36 -24.28
CA LEU A 720 -6.96 9.79 -24.21
C LEU A 720 -5.72 10.58 -24.66
N ASP A 721 -5.92 11.70 -25.35
CA ASP A 721 -4.89 12.72 -25.48
C ASP A 721 -4.58 13.30 -24.08
N ALA A 722 -3.31 13.23 -23.66
CA ALA A 722 -2.93 13.54 -22.29
C ALA A 722 -3.08 15.03 -21.92
N ASP A 723 -3.07 15.94 -22.91
CA ASP A 723 -3.29 17.36 -22.65
C ASP A 723 -4.78 17.67 -22.53
N SER A 724 -5.53 17.35 -23.57
CA SER A 724 -6.94 17.73 -23.74
C SER A 724 -7.91 16.86 -22.95
N MET A 725 -7.50 15.65 -22.55
CA MET A 725 -8.35 14.61 -21.98
C MET A 725 -9.49 14.15 -22.91
N THR A 726 -9.38 14.42 -24.21
CA THR A 726 -10.34 13.91 -25.20
C THR A 726 -9.97 12.51 -25.64
N GLU A 727 -10.98 11.69 -25.89
CA GLU A 727 -10.77 10.33 -26.39
C GLU A 727 -10.25 10.33 -27.82
N ILE A 728 -9.12 9.63 -28.03
CA ILE A 728 -8.49 9.48 -29.34
C ILE A 728 -8.79 8.12 -29.97
N ALA A 729 -8.91 7.07 -29.14
CA ALA A 729 -9.28 5.74 -29.60
C ALA A 729 -9.79 4.85 -28.47
N ARG A 730 -10.49 3.77 -28.83
CA ARG A 730 -10.81 2.67 -27.92
C ARG A 730 -10.74 1.29 -28.58
N ALA A 731 -10.43 0.25 -27.82
CA ALA A 731 -10.53 -1.14 -28.24
C ALA A 731 -11.46 -1.92 -27.28
N ASN A 732 -12.58 -2.43 -27.79
CA ASN A 732 -13.60 -3.10 -26.97
C ASN A 732 -13.26 -4.58 -26.76
N LEU A 733 -13.43 -5.07 -25.53
CA LEU A 733 -13.35 -6.50 -25.21
C LEU A 733 -14.76 -7.10 -25.10
N PRO A 734 -14.93 -8.40 -25.42
CA PRO A 734 -16.23 -9.06 -25.33
C PRO A 734 -16.60 -9.49 -23.90
N PHE A 735 -15.76 -9.21 -22.90
CA PHE A 735 -15.94 -9.59 -21.50
C PHE A 735 -15.45 -8.49 -20.56
N HIS A 736 -15.83 -8.55 -19.29
CA HIS A 736 -15.32 -7.66 -18.26
C HIS A 736 -13.90 -8.05 -17.84
N ILE A 737 -13.11 -7.06 -17.46
CA ILE A 737 -11.83 -7.20 -16.77
C ILE A 737 -12.04 -6.73 -15.32
N PRO A 738 -11.67 -7.53 -14.31
CA PRO A 738 -11.68 -7.09 -12.91
C PRO A 738 -10.80 -5.86 -12.67
N PHE A 739 -11.11 -5.07 -11.63
CA PHE A 739 -10.30 -3.90 -11.28
C PHE A 739 -8.92 -4.33 -10.81
N GLY A 740 -7.93 -4.09 -11.67
CA GLY A 740 -6.51 -4.23 -11.35
C GLY A 740 -5.97 -3.06 -10.54
N VAL A 741 -4.70 -3.16 -10.14
CA VAL A 741 -4.02 -2.19 -9.26
C VAL A 741 -3.02 -1.40 -10.09
N HIS A 742 -1.80 -1.90 -10.32
CA HIS A 742 -0.76 -1.20 -11.06
C HIS A 742 -0.39 -1.82 -12.41
N GLY A 743 0.21 -1.00 -13.28
CA GLY A 743 0.60 -1.38 -14.63
C GLY A 743 1.67 -0.47 -15.20
N GLU A 744 2.36 -0.97 -16.22
CA GLU A 744 3.44 -0.24 -16.88
C GLU A 744 3.37 -0.40 -18.40
N TRP A 745 3.84 0.63 -19.09
CA TRP A 745 3.95 0.68 -20.55
C TRP A 745 5.40 0.44 -21.00
N VAL A 746 5.57 -0.31 -22.09
CA VAL A 746 6.85 -0.45 -22.79
C VAL A 746 6.71 -0.12 -24.27
N ASN A 747 7.67 0.65 -24.80
CA ASN A 747 7.73 1.02 -26.23
C ASN A 747 8.18 -0.14 -27.14
N GLN A 748 8.78 -1.20 -26.58
CA GLN A 748 9.30 -2.31 -27.37
C GLN A 748 8.27 -3.44 -27.41
N LEU A 749 7.91 -3.87 -28.62
CA LEU A 749 7.21 -5.13 -28.83
C LEU A 749 8.19 -6.28 -28.56
N HIS A 750 7.84 -7.17 -27.64
CA HIS A 750 8.60 -8.39 -27.44
C HIS A 750 8.37 -9.30 -28.65
N ALA A 751 9.42 -9.50 -29.45
CA ALA A 751 9.42 -10.36 -30.63
C ALA A 751 9.51 -11.85 -30.29
#